data_AF-A0A1N7MM07-F1
#
_entry.id   AF-A0A1N7MM07-F1
#
_cell.length_a   1.000
_cell.length_b   1.000
_cell.length_c   1.000
_cell.angle_alpha   90.00
_cell.angle_beta   90.00
_cell.angle_gamma   90.00
#
_symmetry.space_group_name_H-M   'P 1'
#
loop_
_entity.id
_entity.type
_entity.pdbx_description
1 polymer ?
#
loop_
_entity_poly.entity_id
_entity_poly.type
_entity_poly.pdbx_seq_one_letter_code
_entity_poly.pdbx_strand_id
1 'polypeptide(L)'
;MSDTKKTKTFKDPNAAAEAEKYDNPVASRDALLMVLEDAPSPLTHPEVCEVLGETDEDRVEAVRRRLIAMCRDGQLISNRRNQFMPMKKVDLVQGTVMGHRDGFGFVLRDEGDDVYLSNRQMRKVFHGDKVAVQILGLDRRGRPEGKIVEVLQRNTQQIVGRYFEESGVGILQPDNKRIPMEVLIPADGRNGAEHGQFVVANITRQPSPKGLPVGEVIEVLGEHLAPGMEIDVAIRSHNIPHEWPEEVEAETKKIPDQVKAADKKNRIDLRHLPFVTIDGEDARDFDDAVYCERNKNTGGWRLWVAIADVSHYVKVKSPLDNEAYQRATSVYFPGFVVPMLPEKLSNGLCSLNPHVDRLTMVCEMTISKAGRISGYKFMEGIIHSHARLTYNKVWDMINPDADNEIQGQWREHYADVVPHVDELYRLFHILREQREVRGAMDFDSVETRIVFDAERKIQEIVPTERNHAHMLIEECMLAANVCAADFFSRYEIPALYRVHKGPSAEKLENLGAFLGEMGLTMPNGKDPAPKDYQTLLSQIEKRPDSHLIQTVLLRSLSQAKYEPENEGHFGLAYKAYTHFTSPIRRYPDLLVHRGIRSVIRSEQECKHVLRAEGTKNMAKRTIYPYDLQAMVNMGEHCSMAERRADDATRDVTDFLKCEYIRDKVGEDFEGVISAVTGFGLFVELKNVYVEGLVHVSTLQNDFYQFDAVKHRLIGERTRRSFRLGDNIWVKVVGVDLDDRKVDFELTTAPVNAGRSADSLDMPKPARLPRKRPAGGKAGEKKGMTKEELMNPGKKIAGSGKSGGPGSTRADSKKTSKKKPSKRQKLNAKKSAGASGKAASKSTAKKNPRKKK
;
A
#
# COMPACT_ATOMS: atom_id res chain seq x y z
N MET A 1 11.62 -60.84 -42.70
CA MET A 1 12.57 -59.99 -43.43
C MET A 1 13.16 -59.01 -42.42
N SER A 2 14.47 -59.11 -42.25
CA SER A 2 15.30 -58.28 -41.40
C SER A 2 15.29 -56.82 -41.88
N ASP A 3 15.01 -55.88 -40.99
CA ASP A 3 15.50 -54.52 -41.14
C ASP A 3 16.32 -54.15 -39.90
N THR A 4 17.62 -54.29 -40.08
CA THR A 4 18.70 -53.83 -39.25
C THR A 4 18.58 -52.33 -39.03
N LYS A 5 18.15 -51.90 -37.83
CA LYS A 5 18.39 -50.53 -37.37
C LYS A 5 19.91 -50.31 -37.27
N LYS A 6 20.47 -49.73 -38.33
CA LYS A 6 21.81 -49.16 -38.35
C LYS A 6 21.96 -48.24 -37.13
N THR A 7 22.79 -48.62 -36.17
CA THR A 7 23.35 -47.71 -35.18
C THR A 7 24.03 -46.59 -35.93
N LYS A 8 23.47 -45.36 -35.88
CA LYS A 8 24.19 -44.16 -36.28
C LYS A 8 25.45 -44.13 -35.41
N THR A 9 26.61 -44.32 -36.03
CA THR A 9 27.90 -44.13 -35.37
C THR A 9 28.01 -42.64 -35.03
N PHE A 10 27.81 -42.32 -33.75
CA PHE A 10 27.99 -40.98 -33.21
C PHE A 10 29.45 -40.55 -33.47
N LYS A 11 29.65 -39.38 -34.11
CA LYS A 11 30.98 -38.82 -34.38
C LYS A 11 31.22 -37.67 -33.42
N ASP A 12 32.11 -37.88 -32.45
CA ASP A 12 32.57 -36.80 -31.59
C ASP A 12 33.42 -35.81 -32.41
N PRO A 13 33.00 -34.54 -32.54
CA PRO A 13 33.68 -33.54 -33.36
C PRO A 13 35.10 -33.20 -32.87
N ASN A 14 35.42 -33.49 -31.60
CA ASN A 14 36.72 -33.21 -31.00
C ASN A 14 37.51 -34.48 -30.61
N ALA A 15 37.13 -35.65 -31.14
CA ALA A 15 37.75 -36.93 -30.79
C ALA A 15 39.28 -36.95 -30.98
N ALA A 16 39.78 -36.35 -32.06
CA ALA A 16 41.21 -36.29 -32.36
C ALA A 16 41.98 -35.44 -31.33
N ALA A 17 41.39 -34.35 -30.84
CA ALA A 17 42.00 -33.45 -29.88
C ALA A 17 42.00 -34.00 -28.44
N GLU A 18 41.01 -34.83 -28.08
CA GLU A 18 41.01 -35.58 -26.81
C GLU A 18 42.01 -36.74 -26.83
N ALA A 19 42.19 -37.40 -28.00
CA ALA A 19 43.16 -38.50 -28.17
C ALA A 19 44.63 -38.07 -28.09
N GLU A 20 44.95 -36.80 -28.38
CA GLU A 20 46.30 -36.25 -28.19
C GLU A 20 46.62 -35.93 -26.71
N LYS A 21 45.59 -35.74 -25.87
CA LYS A 21 45.75 -35.28 -24.48
C LYS A 21 45.72 -36.40 -23.45
N TYR A 22 45.17 -37.55 -23.80
CA TYR A 22 44.91 -38.64 -22.86
C TYR A 22 45.11 -40.02 -23.52
N ASP A 23 45.80 -40.93 -22.81
CA ASP A 23 46.05 -42.30 -23.27
C ASP A 23 44.76 -43.14 -23.45
N ASN A 24 43.65 -42.74 -22.82
CA ASN A 24 42.32 -43.32 -23.01
C ASN A 24 41.28 -42.20 -23.20
N PRO A 25 41.06 -41.72 -24.43
CA PRO A 25 40.20 -40.56 -24.69
C PRO A 25 38.72 -40.88 -24.46
N VAL A 26 38.02 -39.95 -23.82
CA VAL A 26 36.60 -40.04 -23.46
C VAL A 26 35.84 -38.97 -24.25
N ALA A 27 34.55 -39.21 -24.52
CA ALA A 27 33.69 -38.26 -25.22
C ALA A 27 33.86 -36.82 -24.72
N SER A 28 34.07 -35.90 -25.66
CA SER A 28 34.31 -34.48 -25.40
C SER A 28 33.10 -33.79 -24.75
N ARG A 29 33.31 -32.60 -24.18
CA ARG A 29 32.20 -31.80 -23.61
C ARG A 29 31.13 -31.48 -24.65
N ASP A 30 31.54 -31.18 -25.88
CA ASP A 30 30.63 -30.85 -26.99
C ASP A 30 29.84 -32.09 -27.43
N ALA A 31 30.48 -33.26 -27.44
CA ALA A 31 29.81 -34.52 -27.69
C ALA A 31 28.72 -34.83 -26.65
N LEU A 32 29.01 -34.63 -25.36
CA LEU A 32 28.04 -34.81 -24.29
C LEU A 32 26.88 -33.82 -24.37
N LEU A 33 27.15 -32.57 -24.76
CA LEU A 33 26.10 -31.57 -25.00
C LEU A 33 25.21 -31.95 -26.17
N MET A 34 25.77 -32.36 -27.31
CA MET A 34 25.00 -32.82 -28.47
C MET A 34 24.08 -34.00 -28.12
N VAL A 35 24.59 -35.02 -27.42
CA VAL A 35 23.79 -36.18 -26.99
C VAL A 35 22.61 -35.75 -26.12
N LEU A 36 22.83 -34.82 -25.20
CA LEU A 36 21.80 -34.35 -24.27
C LEU A 36 20.84 -33.33 -24.89
N GLU A 37 21.27 -32.59 -25.92
CA GLU A 37 20.42 -31.66 -26.68
C GLU A 37 19.44 -32.42 -27.61
N ASP A 38 19.95 -33.43 -28.32
CA ASP A 38 19.19 -34.28 -29.24
C ASP A 38 18.26 -35.28 -28.51
N ALA A 39 18.44 -35.48 -27.20
CA ALA A 39 17.61 -36.37 -26.41
C ALA A 39 16.17 -35.80 -26.21
N PRO A 40 15.12 -36.60 -26.43
CA PRO A 40 13.73 -36.18 -26.22
C PRO A 40 13.37 -36.02 -24.73
N SER A 41 14.16 -36.60 -23.82
CA SER A 41 14.02 -36.48 -22.37
C SER A 41 15.38 -36.50 -21.66
N PRO A 42 15.49 -36.00 -20.42
CA PRO A 42 16.73 -36.09 -19.63
C PRO A 42 17.24 -37.53 -19.49
N LEU A 43 18.55 -37.72 -19.66
CA LEU A 43 19.19 -39.04 -19.66
C LEU A 43 20.01 -39.29 -18.39
N THR A 44 19.91 -40.48 -17.82
CA THR A 44 20.79 -40.96 -16.73
C THR A 44 22.19 -41.25 -17.25
N HIS A 45 23.17 -41.33 -16.34
CA HIS A 45 24.55 -41.71 -16.70
C HIS A 45 24.65 -43.04 -17.50
N PRO A 46 23.94 -44.12 -17.12
CA PRO A 46 23.90 -45.34 -17.94
C PRO A 46 23.34 -45.14 -19.35
N GLU A 47 22.24 -44.37 -19.49
CA GLU A 47 21.62 -44.09 -20.79
C GLU A 47 22.55 -43.23 -21.69
N VAL A 48 23.29 -42.28 -21.10
CA VAL A 48 24.30 -41.51 -21.83
C VAL A 48 25.43 -42.42 -22.33
N CYS A 49 25.90 -43.37 -21.51
CA CYS A 49 26.93 -44.33 -21.92
C CYS A 49 26.41 -45.27 -23.04
N GLU A 50 25.15 -45.69 -22.96
CA GLU A 50 24.52 -46.53 -23.98
C GLU A 50 24.41 -45.81 -25.33
N VAL A 51 24.01 -44.53 -25.34
CA VAL A 51 23.93 -43.71 -26.56
C VAL A 51 25.30 -43.46 -27.18
N LEU A 52 26.34 -43.31 -26.34
CA LEU A 52 27.73 -43.18 -26.80
C LEU A 52 28.37 -44.53 -27.20
N GLY A 53 27.75 -45.65 -26.86
CA GLY A 53 28.29 -47.00 -27.11
C GLY A 53 29.50 -47.36 -26.24
N GLU A 54 29.64 -46.73 -25.07
CA GLU A 54 30.78 -46.93 -24.16
C GLU A 54 30.50 -48.09 -23.18
N THR A 55 31.31 -49.14 -23.27
CA THR A 55 31.19 -50.36 -22.44
C THR A 55 32.41 -50.63 -21.56
N ASP A 56 33.48 -49.85 -21.72
CA ASP A 56 34.71 -49.93 -20.93
C ASP A 56 34.53 -49.28 -19.55
N GLU A 57 34.89 -49.99 -18.47
CA GLU A 57 34.63 -49.53 -17.09
C GLU A 57 35.33 -48.20 -16.76
N ASP A 58 36.55 -48.00 -17.25
CA ASP A 58 37.32 -46.78 -17.00
C ASP A 58 36.70 -45.58 -17.75
N ARG A 59 36.24 -45.79 -18.99
CA ARG A 59 35.54 -44.75 -19.76
C ARG A 59 34.17 -44.41 -19.20
N VAL A 60 33.42 -45.40 -18.74
CA VAL A 60 32.11 -45.20 -18.12
C VAL A 60 32.23 -44.32 -16.87
N GLU A 61 33.22 -44.58 -16.01
CA GLU A 61 33.49 -43.74 -14.84
C GLU A 61 34.03 -42.35 -15.23
N ALA A 62 34.83 -42.25 -16.29
CA ALA A 62 35.30 -40.96 -16.78
C ALA A 62 34.17 -40.07 -17.35
N VAL A 63 33.20 -40.65 -18.08
CA VAL A 63 31.97 -39.96 -18.53
C VAL A 63 31.19 -39.46 -17.32
N ARG A 64 31.05 -40.27 -16.27
CA ARG A 64 30.38 -39.86 -15.02
C ARG A 64 31.04 -38.63 -14.40
N ARG A 65 32.38 -38.66 -14.26
CA ARG A 65 33.16 -37.54 -13.69
C ARG A 65 33.03 -36.28 -14.55
N ARG A 66 33.03 -36.43 -15.87
CA ARG A 66 32.88 -35.31 -16.82
C ARG A 66 31.47 -34.70 -16.76
N LEU A 67 30.41 -35.51 -16.70
CA LEU A 67 29.04 -35.03 -16.48
C LEU A 67 28.89 -34.26 -15.15
N ILE A 68 29.51 -34.76 -14.07
CA ILE A 68 29.52 -34.06 -12.76
C ILE A 68 30.28 -32.74 -12.86
N ALA A 69 31.45 -32.72 -13.54
CA ALA A 69 32.22 -31.51 -13.75
C ALA A 69 31.44 -30.48 -14.59
N MET A 70 30.74 -30.91 -15.63
CA MET A 70 29.87 -30.06 -16.46
C MET A 70 28.66 -29.53 -15.68
N CYS A 71 28.11 -30.30 -14.73
CA CYS A 71 27.09 -29.80 -13.79
C CYS A 71 27.65 -28.74 -12.84
N ARG A 72 28.89 -28.91 -12.37
CA ARG A 72 29.57 -27.94 -11.51
C ARG A 72 29.91 -26.65 -12.27
N ASP A 73 30.35 -26.78 -13.52
CA ASP A 73 30.72 -25.68 -14.41
C ASP A 73 29.48 -25.01 -15.04
N GLY A 74 28.26 -25.44 -14.70
CA GLY A 74 27.00 -24.81 -15.12
C GLY A 74 26.59 -25.10 -16.57
N GLN A 75 27.18 -26.10 -17.22
CA GLN A 75 26.84 -26.49 -18.60
C GLN A 75 25.63 -27.45 -18.64
N LEU A 76 25.48 -28.28 -17.59
CA LEU A 76 24.41 -29.27 -17.44
C LEU A 76 23.69 -29.12 -16.09
N ILE A 77 22.50 -29.70 -15.97
CA ILE A 77 21.78 -29.87 -14.70
C ILE A 77 21.49 -31.34 -14.48
N SER A 78 21.69 -31.81 -13.24
CA SER A 78 21.24 -33.14 -12.80
C SER A 78 19.99 -33.04 -11.93
N ASN A 79 18.96 -33.82 -12.24
CA ASN A 79 17.73 -33.87 -11.44
C ASN A 79 17.83 -34.88 -10.27
N ARG A 80 16.81 -34.95 -9.41
CA ARG A 80 16.77 -35.88 -8.25
C ARG A 80 16.81 -37.37 -8.64
N ARG A 81 16.61 -37.70 -9.92
CA ARG A 81 16.69 -39.05 -10.49
C ARG A 81 18.05 -39.33 -11.15
N ASN A 82 19.06 -38.46 -10.93
CA ASN A 82 20.38 -38.52 -11.56
C ASN A 82 20.35 -38.48 -13.10
N GLN A 83 19.35 -37.80 -13.67
CA GLN A 83 19.27 -37.53 -15.12
C GLN A 83 19.86 -36.16 -15.43
N PHE A 84 20.62 -36.07 -16.52
CA PHE A 84 21.33 -34.89 -16.99
C PHE A 84 20.58 -34.22 -18.14
N MET A 85 20.63 -32.88 -18.20
CA MET A 85 20.07 -32.10 -19.32
C MET A 85 20.87 -30.80 -19.54
N PRO A 86 20.90 -30.26 -20.78
CA PRO A 86 21.59 -29.01 -21.09
C PRO A 86 20.89 -27.80 -20.48
N MET A 87 21.66 -26.82 -20.02
CA MET A 87 21.12 -25.63 -19.34
C MET A 87 20.26 -24.73 -20.25
N LYS A 88 20.44 -24.78 -21.59
CA LYS A 88 19.62 -24.03 -22.56
C LYS A 88 18.12 -24.38 -22.55
N LYS A 89 17.70 -25.50 -21.94
CA LYS A 89 16.28 -25.93 -21.82
C LYS A 89 15.60 -25.49 -20.51
N VAL A 90 16.15 -24.53 -19.76
CA VAL A 90 15.57 -24.07 -18.48
C VAL A 90 14.93 -22.70 -18.63
N ASP A 91 13.65 -22.59 -18.28
CA ASP A 91 12.92 -21.31 -18.18
C ASP A 91 13.54 -20.42 -17.10
N LEU A 92 14.46 -19.54 -17.51
CA LEU A 92 14.95 -18.44 -16.71
C LEU A 92 13.96 -17.28 -16.83
N VAL A 93 13.47 -16.81 -15.70
CA VAL A 93 12.55 -15.68 -15.63
C VAL A 93 13.25 -14.52 -14.96
N GLN A 94 13.07 -13.33 -15.52
CA GLN A 94 13.62 -12.10 -14.97
C GLN A 94 12.57 -11.37 -14.15
N GLY A 95 13.02 -10.58 -13.19
CA GLY A 95 12.13 -9.71 -12.42
C GLY A 95 12.83 -8.96 -11.31
N THR A 96 12.05 -8.25 -10.51
CA THR A 96 12.55 -7.39 -9.42
C THR A 96 12.32 -8.03 -8.06
N VAL A 97 13.34 -8.02 -7.20
CA VAL A 97 13.28 -8.61 -5.86
C VAL A 97 12.42 -7.75 -4.92
N MET A 98 11.35 -8.32 -4.39
CA MET A 98 10.57 -7.76 -3.30
C MET A 98 10.90 -8.52 -2.01
N GLY A 99 11.63 -7.87 -1.08
CA GLY A 99 11.94 -8.46 0.22
C GLY A 99 10.75 -8.41 1.18
N HIS A 100 10.72 -9.33 2.13
CA HIS A 100 9.74 -9.39 3.22
C HIS A 100 10.45 -9.31 4.57
N ARG A 101 9.79 -8.70 5.58
CA ARG A 101 10.33 -8.51 6.94
C ARG A 101 10.75 -9.81 7.64
N ASP A 102 10.10 -10.92 7.32
CA ASP A 102 10.43 -12.25 7.87
C ASP A 102 11.65 -12.91 7.17
N GLY A 103 12.29 -12.19 6.26
CA GLY A 103 13.52 -12.58 5.58
C GLY A 103 13.36 -13.37 4.28
N PHE A 104 12.14 -13.80 3.92
CA PHE A 104 11.85 -14.32 2.58
C PHE A 104 11.60 -13.17 1.60
N GLY A 105 11.36 -13.48 0.33
CA GLY A 105 10.96 -12.48 -0.66
C GLY A 105 10.28 -13.08 -1.87
N PHE A 106 10.06 -12.25 -2.87
CA PHE A 106 9.50 -12.62 -4.16
C PHE A 106 10.29 -11.98 -5.28
N VAL A 107 10.20 -12.56 -6.48
CA VAL A 107 10.57 -11.88 -7.71
C VAL A 107 9.29 -11.53 -8.44
N LEU A 108 9.04 -10.22 -8.48
CA LEU A 108 7.94 -9.63 -9.24
C LEU A 108 8.29 -9.72 -10.72
N ARG A 109 7.40 -10.35 -11.48
CA ARG A 109 7.54 -10.54 -12.92
C ARG A 109 6.60 -9.60 -13.65
N ASP A 110 7.01 -9.20 -14.84
CA ASP A 110 6.15 -8.39 -15.72
C ASP A 110 4.94 -9.23 -16.19
N GLU A 111 5.13 -10.53 -16.38
CA GLU A 111 4.06 -11.46 -16.77
C GLU A 111 4.08 -12.75 -15.93
N GLY A 112 2.91 -13.15 -15.43
CA GLY A 112 2.64 -14.38 -14.66
C GLY A 112 2.97 -14.30 -13.17
N ASP A 113 2.78 -15.40 -12.44
CA ASP A 113 2.84 -15.42 -10.97
C ASP A 113 4.23 -15.10 -10.40
N ASP A 114 4.24 -14.32 -9.32
CA ASP A 114 5.42 -13.97 -8.54
C ASP A 114 6.18 -15.21 -8.04
N VAL A 115 7.50 -15.16 -8.17
CA VAL A 115 8.35 -16.29 -7.79
C VAL A 115 8.82 -16.13 -6.36
N TYR A 116 8.43 -17.06 -5.48
CA TYR A 116 8.85 -17.09 -4.09
C TYR A 116 10.36 -17.34 -3.95
N LEU A 117 11.02 -16.52 -3.13
CA LEU A 117 12.42 -16.65 -2.73
C LEU A 117 12.51 -16.99 -1.24
N SER A 118 13.16 -18.12 -0.94
CA SER A 118 13.47 -18.48 0.45
C SER A 118 14.48 -17.52 1.10
N ASN A 119 14.52 -17.48 2.44
CA ASN A 119 15.49 -16.67 3.20
C ASN A 119 16.94 -16.89 2.77
N ARG A 120 17.27 -18.10 2.30
CA ARG A 120 18.62 -18.41 1.80
C ARG A 120 18.93 -17.72 0.47
N GLN A 121 17.94 -17.53 -0.40
CA GLN A 121 18.13 -16.78 -1.65
C GLN A 121 18.22 -15.27 -1.37
N MET A 122 17.41 -14.77 -0.44
CA MET A 122 17.42 -13.35 -0.06
C MET A 122 18.76 -12.87 0.50
N ARG A 123 19.59 -13.76 1.04
CA ARG A 123 20.97 -13.40 1.47
C ARG A 123 21.92 -12.97 0.35
N LYS A 124 21.52 -13.08 -0.92
CA LYS A 124 22.36 -12.76 -2.09
C LYS A 124 22.06 -11.38 -2.69
N VAL A 125 20.94 -10.78 -2.29
CA VAL A 125 20.33 -9.64 -2.97
C VAL A 125 19.74 -8.69 -1.96
N PHE A 126 19.62 -7.43 -2.37
CA PHE A 126 18.80 -6.48 -1.64
C PHE A 126 17.39 -6.42 -2.24
N HIS A 127 16.47 -5.85 -1.46
CA HIS A 127 15.19 -5.42 -2.00
C HIS A 127 15.44 -4.45 -3.17
N GLY A 128 14.70 -4.61 -4.26
CA GLY A 128 14.79 -3.79 -5.45
C GLY A 128 15.78 -4.28 -6.50
N ASP A 129 16.68 -5.22 -6.20
CA ASP A 129 17.61 -5.77 -7.20
C ASP A 129 16.85 -6.45 -8.36
N LYS A 130 17.34 -6.30 -9.61
CA LYS A 130 16.83 -7.09 -10.74
C LYS A 130 17.62 -8.38 -10.88
N VAL A 131 16.93 -9.49 -11.02
CA VAL A 131 17.52 -10.83 -10.97
C VAL A 131 16.99 -11.72 -12.09
N ALA A 132 17.83 -12.67 -12.51
CA ALA A 132 17.42 -13.82 -13.30
C ALA A 132 17.24 -15.03 -12.35
N VAL A 133 16.07 -15.64 -12.39
CA VAL A 133 15.66 -16.71 -11.49
C VAL A 133 15.24 -17.94 -12.27
N GLN A 134 15.71 -19.10 -11.81
CA GLN A 134 15.26 -20.40 -12.26
C GLN A 134 14.07 -20.85 -11.39
N ILE A 135 12.96 -21.21 -12.01
CA ILE A 135 11.81 -21.82 -11.32
C ILE A 135 12.14 -23.29 -11.02
N LEU A 136 12.10 -23.67 -9.74
CA LEU A 136 12.40 -25.03 -9.26
C LEU A 136 11.16 -25.92 -9.15
N GLY A 137 9.96 -25.33 -9.15
CA GLY A 137 8.68 -26.00 -8.95
C GLY A 137 7.68 -25.08 -8.26
N LEU A 138 6.65 -25.68 -7.64
CA LEU A 138 5.67 -24.96 -6.82
C LEU A 138 5.93 -25.20 -5.32
N ASP A 139 5.71 -24.17 -4.50
CA ASP A 139 5.76 -24.25 -3.05
C ASP A 139 4.53 -24.99 -2.48
N ARG A 140 4.48 -25.13 -1.15
CA ARG A 140 3.35 -25.77 -0.45
C ARG A 140 1.99 -25.08 -0.66
N ARG A 141 1.98 -23.85 -1.16
CA ARG A 141 0.79 -23.02 -1.43
C ARG A 141 0.50 -22.93 -2.93
N GLY A 142 1.20 -23.72 -3.76
CA GLY A 142 1.00 -23.76 -5.21
C GLY A 142 1.64 -22.60 -5.98
N ARG A 143 2.54 -21.81 -5.37
CA ARG A 143 3.22 -20.67 -6.01
C ARG A 143 4.58 -21.06 -6.56
N PRO A 144 5.08 -20.49 -7.65
CA PRO A 144 6.40 -20.84 -8.17
C PRO A 144 7.51 -20.51 -7.17
N GLU A 145 8.40 -21.47 -6.87
CA GLU A 145 9.59 -21.28 -6.04
C GLU A 145 10.83 -21.11 -6.92
N GLY A 146 11.66 -20.12 -6.60
CA GLY A 146 12.78 -19.70 -7.44
C GLY A 146 14.16 -19.81 -6.79
N LYS A 147 15.18 -20.04 -7.64
CA LYS A 147 16.58 -19.91 -7.29
C LYS A 147 17.23 -18.81 -8.13
N ILE A 148 17.82 -17.83 -7.45
CA ILE A 148 18.58 -16.76 -8.12
C ILE A 148 19.81 -17.37 -8.77
N VAL A 149 19.88 -17.19 -10.10
CA VAL A 149 21.01 -17.59 -10.93
C VAL A 149 21.99 -16.43 -11.04
N GLU A 150 21.48 -15.24 -11.35
CA GLU A 150 22.28 -14.05 -11.57
C GLU A 150 21.55 -12.79 -11.09
N VAL A 151 22.32 -11.79 -10.65
CA VAL A 151 21.80 -10.45 -10.36
C VAL A 151 22.14 -9.56 -11.55
N LEU A 152 21.12 -9.17 -12.30
CA LEU A 152 21.23 -8.40 -13.53
C LEU A 152 21.54 -6.93 -13.25
N GLN A 153 20.95 -6.38 -12.18
CA GLN A 153 21.12 -4.99 -11.79
C GLN A 153 21.06 -4.87 -10.26
N ARG A 154 22.07 -4.20 -9.68
CA ARG A 154 22.11 -3.84 -8.25
C ARG A 154 21.47 -2.47 -8.07
N ASN A 155 20.32 -2.42 -7.41
CA ASN A 155 19.54 -1.18 -7.26
C ASN A 155 19.71 -0.54 -5.89
N THR A 156 20.22 -1.27 -4.89
CA THR A 156 20.54 -0.70 -3.57
C THR A 156 22.03 -0.42 -3.48
N GLN A 157 22.40 0.86 -3.60
CA GLN A 157 23.78 1.35 -3.43
C GLN A 157 23.96 2.10 -2.12
N GLN A 158 22.92 2.73 -1.61
CA GLN A 158 22.90 3.40 -0.32
C GLN A 158 21.81 2.80 0.56
N ILE A 159 22.07 2.73 1.86
CA ILE A 159 21.13 2.24 2.86
C ILE A 159 21.08 3.23 4.01
N VAL A 160 19.87 3.61 4.40
CA VAL A 160 19.63 4.32 5.67
C VAL A 160 19.34 3.32 6.76
N GLY A 161 19.92 3.57 7.93
CA GLY A 161 19.73 2.72 9.08
C GLY A 161 20.29 3.33 10.35
N ARG A 162 20.09 2.62 11.46
CA ARG A 162 20.66 2.99 12.75
C ARG A 162 22.04 2.35 12.91
N TYR A 163 23.03 3.17 13.23
CA TYR A 163 24.38 2.70 13.49
C TYR A 163 24.50 2.21 14.93
N PHE A 164 25.03 1.02 15.11
CA PHE A 164 25.37 0.42 16.40
C PHE A 164 26.84 0.01 16.40
N GLU A 165 27.41 -0.07 17.60
CA GLU A 165 28.78 -0.52 17.78
C GLU A 165 28.76 -1.66 18.80
N GLU A 166 29.11 -2.86 18.35
CA GLU A 166 29.16 -4.07 19.17
C GLU A 166 30.57 -4.65 19.15
N SER A 167 31.19 -4.77 20.33
CA SER A 167 32.53 -5.35 20.47
C SER A 167 33.60 -4.73 19.53
N GLY A 168 33.47 -3.43 19.24
CA GLY A 168 34.37 -2.68 18.35
C GLY A 168 34.12 -2.87 16.84
N VAL A 169 33.02 -3.53 16.47
CA VAL A 169 32.56 -3.63 15.07
C VAL A 169 31.33 -2.74 14.89
N GLY A 170 31.39 -1.85 13.89
CA GLY A 170 30.23 -1.06 13.49
C GLY A 170 29.23 -1.92 12.72
N ILE A 171 27.96 -1.78 13.06
CA ILE A 171 26.85 -2.48 12.44
C ILE A 171 25.78 -1.45 12.10
N LEU A 172 25.35 -1.42 10.85
CA LEU A 172 24.20 -0.65 10.43
C LEU A 172 23.00 -1.58 10.33
N GLN A 173 21.97 -1.28 11.12
CA GLN A 173 20.66 -1.93 11.01
C GLN A 173 19.79 -1.12 10.05
N PRO A 174 19.43 -1.64 8.86
CA PRO A 174 18.61 -0.91 7.91
C PRO A 174 17.24 -0.53 8.49
N ASP A 175 16.76 0.68 8.18
CA ASP A 175 15.39 1.10 8.54
C ASP A 175 14.35 0.30 7.74
N ASN A 176 14.61 0.09 6.45
CA ASN A 176 13.74 -0.70 5.59
C ASN A 176 13.78 -2.18 5.99
N LYS A 177 12.75 -2.63 6.71
CA LYS A 177 12.62 -4.02 7.21
C LYS A 177 12.58 -5.07 6.09
N ARG A 178 12.37 -4.69 4.81
CA ARG A 178 12.51 -5.61 3.65
C ARG A 178 13.97 -5.98 3.36
N ILE A 179 14.93 -5.31 3.99
CA ILE A 179 16.35 -5.63 4.00
C ILE A 179 16.67 -6.30 5.34
N PRO A 180 16.60 -7.64 5.44
CA PRO A 180 16.76 -8.36 6.71
C PRO A 180 18.22 -8.50 7.15
N MET A 181 19.17 -7.99 6.37
CA MET A 181 20.61 -8.14 6.63
C MET A 181 21.18 -6.85 7.18
N GLU A 182 21.95 -6.97 8.26
CA GLU A 182 22.81 -5.90 8.74
C GLU A 182 23.96 -5.62 7.76
N VAL A 183 24.40 -4.37 7.71
CA VAL A 183 25.56 -3.93 6.94
C VAL A 183 26.72 -3.70 7.90
N LEU A 184 27.83 -4.38 7.67
CA LEU A 184 29.03 -4.18 8.47
C LEU A 184 29.68 -2.85 8.09
N ILE A 185 30.01 -2.04 9.09
CA ILE A 185 30.71 -0.77 8.93
C ILE A 185 32.10 -0.91 9.56
N PRO A 186 33.16 -1.03 8.75
CA PRO A 186 34.54 -1.02 9.22
C PRO A 186 34.86 0.25 10.02
N ALA A 187 35.84 0.19 10.91
CA ALA A 187 36.18 1.33 11.79
C ALA A 187 36.62 2.57 11.00
N ASP A 188 37.30 2.38 9.87
CA ASP A 188 37.69 3.43 8.91
C ASP A 188 36.49 3.99 8.11
N GLY A 189 35.43 3.19 7.94
CA GLY A 189 34.18 3.59 7.31
C GLY A 189 33.14 4.22 8.24
N ARG A 190 33.47 4.48 9.52
CA ARG A 190 32.52 5.02 10.51
C ARG A 190 32.12 6.48 10.26
N ASN A 191 33.03 7.27 9.70
CA ASN A 191 32.83 8.70 9.38
C ASN A 191 32.16 9.52 10.52
N GLY A 192 32.59 9.29 11.77
CA GLY A 192 32.11 10.04 12.93
C GLY A 192 30.73 9.62 13.48
N ALA A 193 30.07 8.60 12.92
CA ALA A 193 28.79 8.10 13.43
C ALA A 193 28.87 7.68 14.90
N GLU A 194 27.92 8.08 15.73
CA GLU A 194 27.81 7.63 17.11
C GLU A 194 26.75 6.53 17.29
N HIS A 195 26.86 5.77 18.37
CA HIS A 195 25.96 4.66 18.67
C HIS A 195 24.50 5.16 18.78
N GLY A 196 23.61 4.56 18.00
CA GLY A 196 22.18 4.83 17.98
C GLY A 196 21.73 5.86 16.94
N GLN A 197 22.66 6.57 16.28
CA GLN A 197 22.34 7.60 15.28
C GLN A 197 21.85 7.00 13.96
N PHE A 198 20.99 7.75 13.27
CA PHE A 198 20.68 7.45 11.88
C PHE A 198 21.80 7.94 10.96
N VAL A 199 22.18 7.07 10.04
CA VAL A 199 23.23 7.35 9.06
C VAL A 199 22.82 6.82 7.69
N VAL A 200 23.39 7.43 6.66
CA VAL A 200 23.38 6.90 5.30
C VAL A 200 24.72 6.22 5.06
N ALA A 201 24.68 4.94 4.70
CA ALA A 201 25.86 4.20 4.32
C ALA A 201 25.85 3.85 2.83
N ASN A 202 26.98 4.09 2.16
CA ASN A 202 27.25 3.60 0.82
C ASN A 202 27.73 2.15 0.89
N ILE A 203 27.18 1.26 0.05
CA ILE A 203 27.50 -0.17 0.04
C ILE A 203 28.76 -0.39 -0.81
N THR A 204 29.88 -0.63 -0.13
CA THR A 204 31.17 -0.95 -0.77
C THR A 204 31.26 -2.42 -1.17
N ARG A 205 30.56 -3.31 -0.46
CA ARG A 205 30.44 -4.73 -0.81
C ARG A 205 29.00 -5.21 -0.72
N GLN A 206 28.47 -5.59 -1.88
CA GLN A 206 27.12 -6.14 -2.04
C GLN A 206 26.97 -7.51 -1.31
N PRO A 207 25.74 -7.92 -0.94
CA PRO A 207 25.51 -9.15 -0.21
C PRO A 207 25.86 -10.38 -1.07
N SER A 208 26.40 -11.41 -0.42
CA SER A 208 26.80 -12.64 -1.09
C SER A 208 26.53 -13.87 -0.22
N PRO A 209 26.47 -15.08 -0.80
CA PRO A 209 26.34 -16.31 -0.02
C PRO A 209 27.43 -16.51 1.04
N LYS A 210 28.59 -15.85 0.87
CA LYS A 210 29.80 -16.05 1.67
C LYS A 210 29.97 -15.00 2.77
N GLY A 211 29.16 -13.94 2.82
CA GLY A 211 29.33 -12.89 3.82
C GLY A 211 28.30 -11.78 3.76
N LEU A 212 28.21 -11.06 4.87
CA LEU A 212 27.36 -9.87 5.01
C LEU A 212 27.84 -8.73 4.11
N PRO A 213 26.92 -7.84 3.70
CA PRO A 213 27.28 -6.62 3.01
C PRO A 213 28.18 -5.74 3.89
N VAL A 214 29.02 -4.94 3.25
CA VAL A 214 29.91 -3.98 3.89
C VAL A 214 29.61 -2.61 3.31
N GLY A 215 29.62 -1.59 4.15
CA GLY A 215 29.43 -0.22 3.74
C GLY A 215 30.31 0.74 4.51
N GLU A 216 30.26 2.00 4.09
CA GLU A 216 30.90 3.14 4.73
C GLU A 216 29.86 4.24 4.93
N VAL A 217 29.90 4.92 6.07
CA VAL A 217 29.00 6.04 6.38
C VAL A 217 29.40 7.24 5.54
N ILE A 218 28.48 7.74 4.73
CA ILE A 218 28.68 8.95 3.91
C ILE A 218 28.03 10.18 4.52
N GLU A 219 26.98 10.00 5.33
CA GLU A 219 26.22 11.07 5.97
C GLU A 219 25.72 10.62 7.34
N VAL A 220 25.88 11.46 8.36
CA VAL A 220 25.25 11.27 9.68
C VAL A 220 24.04 12.18 9.73
N LEU A 221 22.84 11.60 9.77
CA LEU A 221 21.58 12.36 9.76
C LEU A 221 21.33 12.96 11.15
N GLY A 222 21.60 12.20 12.21
CA GLY A 222 21.52 12.66 13.59
C GLY A 222 20.86 11.66 14.53
N GLU A 223 20.34 12.18 15.63
CA GLU A 223 19.72 11.38 16.69
C GLU A 223 18.39 10.77 16.24
N HIS A 224 18.15 9.52 16.65
CA HIS A 224 16.95 8.75 16.28
C HIS A 224 15.61 9.42 16.64
N LEU A 225 15.58 10.28 17.67
CA LEU A 225 14.39 10.98 18.15
C LEU A 225 14.43 12.50 17.86
N ALA A 226 15.30 12.95 16.97
CA ALA A 226 15.31 14.35 16.56
C ALA A 226 14.03 14.67 15.76
N PRO A 227 13.35 15.81 16.01
CA PRO A 227 12.14 16.18 15.26
C PRO A 227 12.41 16.29 13.75
N GLY A 228 11.56 15.65 12.93
CA GLY A 228 11.68 15.63 11.47
C GLY A 228 12.57 14.52 10.93
N MET A 229 13.27 13.77 11.79
CA MET A 229 14.11 12.63 11.40
C MET A 229 13.28 11.54 10.70
N GLU A 230 12.05 11.32 11.15
CA GLU A 230 11.12 10.36 10.57
C GLU A 230 10.82 10.63 9.10
N ILE A 231 10.76 11.90 8.70
CA ILE A 231 10.53 12.31 7.32
C ILE A 231 11.78 12.04 6.47
N ASP A 232 12.95 12.47 6.94
CA ASP A 232 14.23 12.28 6.23
C ASP A 232 14.57 10.80 6.03
N VAL A 233 14.32 9.98 7.05
CA VAL A 233 14.48 8.52 6.99
C VAL A 233 13.48 7.92 6.01
N ALA A 234 12.19 8.30 6.05
CA ALA A 234 11.20 7.77 5.14
C ALA A 234 11.51 8.11 3.66
N ILE A 235 11.90 9.36 3.37
CA ILE A 235 12.29 9.79 2.02
C ILE A 235 13.39 8.89 1.46
N ARG A 236 14.43 8.61 2.25
CA ARG A 236 15.56 7.79 1.80
C ARG A 236 15.25 6.29 1.80
N SER A 237 14.54 5.78 2.80
CA SER A 237 14.15 4.37 2.95
C SER A 237 13.26 3.88 1.79
N HIS A 238 12.42 4.78 1.27
CA HIS A 238 11.55 4.55 0.11
C HIS A 238 12.19 4.98 -1.22
N ASN A 239 13.41 5.52 -1.22
CA ASN A 239 14.09 6.07 -2.41
C ASN A 239 13.23 7.12 -3.14
N ILE A 240 12.66 8.08 -2.41
CA ILE A 240 11.95 9.23 -2.96
C ILE A 240 13.00 10.26 -3.43
N PRO A 241 13.00 10.65 -4.72
CA PRO A 241 13.88 11.71 -5.20
C PRO A 241 13.48 13.03 -4.55
N HIS A 242 14.41 13.65 -3.83
CA HIS A 242 14.17 14.89 -3.07
C HIS A 242 15.18 15.99 -3.44
N GLU A 243 16.43 15.63 -3.72
CA GLU A 243 17.45 16.57 -4.20
C GLU A 243 17.20 16.99 -5.65
N TRP A 244 17.55 18.24 -5.97
CA TRP A 244 17.44 18.78 -7.32
C TRP A 244 18.76 18.59 -8.09
N PRO A 245 18.75 17.92 -9.25
CA PRO A 245 19.93 17.87 -10.12
C PRO A 245 20.40 19.27 -10.54
N GLU A 246 21.72 19.46 -10.70
CA GLU A 246 22.30 20.75 -11.11
C GLU A 246 21.70 21.28 -12.43
N GLU A 247 21.39 20.37 -13.36
CA GLU A 247 20.77 20.72 -14.64
C GLU A 247 19.35 21.30 -14.46
N VAL A 248 18.58 20.79 -13.48
CA VAL A 248 17.24 21.27 -13.14
C VAL A 248 17.33 22.64 -12.50
N GLU A 249 18.28 22.86 -11.58
CA GLU A 249 18.50 24.18 -11.00
C GLU A 249 18.89 25.21 -12.06
N ALA A 250 19.80 24.83 -12.96
CA ALA A 250 20.29 25.70 -14.03
C ALA A 250 19.16 26.07 -15.02
N GLU A 251 18.27 25.13 -15.34
CA GLU A 251 17.07 25.40 -16.13
C GLU A 251 16.11 26.33 -15.38
N THR A 252 15.81 26.03 -14.12
CA THR A 252 14.87 26.79 -13.26
C THR A 252 15.33 28.24 -13.07
N LYS A 253 16.64 28.47 -12.86
CA LYS A 253 17.23 29.81 -12.71
C LYS A 253 17.02 30.69 -13.95
N LYS A 254 16.90 30.11 -15.16
CA LYS A 254 16.66 30.84 -16.42
C LYS A 254 15.20 31.24 -16.62
N ILE A 255 14.28 30.64 -15.87
CA ILE A 255 12.86 30.95 -15.95
C ILE A 255 12.62 32.28 -15.23
N PRO A 256 11.89 33.25 -15.81
CA PRO A 256 11.58 34.52 -15.15
C PRO A 256 10.63 34.32 -13.96
N ASP A 257 10.46 35.35 -13.12
CA ASP A 257 9.51 35.29 -12.00
C ASP A 257 8.08 35.67 -12.39
N GLN A 258 7.90 36.25 -13.59
CA GLN A 258 6.61 36.66 -14.13
C GLN A 258 6.40 36.15 -15.55
N VAL A 259 5.13 35.98 -15.93
CA VAL A 259 4.73 35.57 -17.28
C VAL A 259 5.23 36.59 -18.31
N LYS A 260 6.06 36.14 -19.27
CA LYS A 260 6.61 37.02 -20.31
C LYS A 260 5.50 37.56 -21.21
N ALA A 261 5.62 38.82 -21.64
CA ALA A 261 4.65 39.43 -22.56
C ALA A 261 4.50 38.65 -23.88
N ALA A 262 5.57 37.97 -24.34
CA ALA A 262 5.52 37.12 -25.52
C ALA A 262 4.65 35.86 -25.32
N ASP A 263 4.65 35.29 -24.11
CA ASP A 263 3.92 34.06 -23.78
C ASP A 263 2.41 34.30 -23.60
N LYS A 264 2.01 35.57 -23.40
CA LYS A 264 0.61 36.01 -23.34
C LYS A 264 -0.06 36.08 -24.73
N LYS A 265 0.72 36.10 -25.82
CA LYS A 265 0.19 36.18 -27.19
C LYS A 265 -0.40 34.83 -27.62
N ASN A 266 -1.35 34.87 -28.56
CA ASN A 266 -1.99 33.69 -29.16
C ASN A 266 -2.61 32.76 -28.11
N ARG A 267 -3.26 33.35 -27.10
CA ARG A 267 -4.03 32.66 -26.06
C ARG A 267 -5.40 33.33 -25.93
N ILE A 268 -6.40 32.57 -25.47
CA ILE A 268 -7.72 33.12 -25.21
C ILE A 268 -7.65 33.99 -23.94
N ASP A 269 -8.02 35.25 -24.06
CA ASP A 269 -8.04 36.18 -22.92
C ASP A 269 -9.28 35.98 -22.08
N LEU A 270 -9.09 35.40 -20.89
CA LEU A 270 -10.14 35.10 -19.93
C LEU A 270 -9.94 35.90 -18.63
N ARG A 271 -9.08 36.92 -18.63
CA ARG A 271 -8.76 37.72 -17.44
C ARG A 271 -9.94 38.55 -16.91
N HIS A 272 -10.96 38.76 -17.75
CA HIS A 272 -12.20 39.45 -17.40
C HIS A 272 -13.22 38.53 -16.70
N LEU A 273 -13.01 37.22 -16.72
CA LEU A 273 -13.89 36.27 -16.03
C LEU A 273 -13.45 36.14 -14.56
N PRO A 274 -14.39 36.16 -13.60
CA PRO A 274 -14.09 36.17 -12.17
C PRO A 274 -13.77 34.76 -11.65
N PHE A 275 -12.66 34.21 -12.14
CA PHE A 275 -12.09 32.95 -11.64
C PHE A 275 -11.67 33.07 -10.19
N VAL A 276 -11.89 32.02 -9.42
CA VAL A 276 -11.40 31.88 -8.05
C VAL A 276 -10.66 30.55 -7.88
N THR A 277 -9.68 30.52 -6.98
CA THR A 277 -9.09 29.26 -6.49
C THR A 277 -9.66 28.95 -5.10
N ILE A 278 -9.92 27.68 -4.80
CA ILE A 278 -10.49 27.23 -3.52
C ILE A 278 -9.68 26.03 -3.05
N ASP A 279 -8.85 26.24 -2.02
CA ASP A 279 -7.86 25.25 -1.59
C ASP A 279 -7.78 25.15 -0.05
N GLY A 280 -6.97 24.21 0.45
CA GLY A 280 -6.66 24.16 1.89
C GLY A 280 -5.86 25.38 2.36
N GLU A 281 -5.95 25.71 3.65
CA GLU A 281 -5.27 26.88 4.25
C GLU A 281 -3.76 26.90 3.98
N ASP A 282 -3.12 25.72 4.04
CA ASP A 282 -1.67 25.54 3.89
C ASP A 282 -1.20 25.39 2.44
N ALA A 283 -2.12 25.26 1.49
CA ALA A 283 -1.79 25.11 0.07
C ALA A 283 -1.09 26.37 -0.47
N ARG A 284 -0.15 26.16 -1.41
CA ARG A 284 0.61 27.21 -2.10
C ARG A 284 0.69 27.00 -3.62
N ASP A 285 0.43 25.77 -4.04
CA ASP A 285 0.43 25.23 -5.39
C ASP A 285 -0.99 25.11 -5.95
N PHE A 286 -1.61 26.26 -6.29
CA PHE A 286 -2.98 26.31 -6.81
C PHE A 286 -3.02 25.83 -8.27
N ASP A 287 -3.39 24.57 -8.49
CA ASP A 287 -3.46 23.94 -9.81
C ASP A 287 -4.67 24.41 -10.63
N ASP A 288 -5.81 24.64 -9.96
CA ASP A 288 -7.10 24.84 -10.60
C ASP A 288 -7.81 26.13 -10.15
N ALA A 289 -8.53 26.73 -11.09
CA ALA A 289 -9.43 27.84 -10.86
C ALA A 289 -10.76 27.57 -11.56
N VAL A 290 -11.85 27.92 -10.89
CA VAL A 290 -13.21 27.62 -11.36
C VAL A 290 -14.03 28.90 -11.55
N TYR A 291 -14.89 28.87 -12.57
CA TYR A 291 -15.90 29.89 -12.82
C TYR A 291 -17.08 29.24 -13.53
N CYS A 292 -18.32 29.62 -13.18
CA CYS A 292 -19.49 29.20 -13.95
C CYS A 292 -20.51 30.31 -14.11
N GLU A 293 -21.31 30.19 -15.18
CA GLU A 293 -22.47 31.05 -15.41
C GLU A 293 -23.68 30.22 -15.81
N ARG A 294 -24.87 30.74 -15.49
CA ARG A 294 -26.13 30.14 -15.91
C ARG A 294 -26.49 30.60 -17.31
N ASN A 295 -26.78 29.65 -18.20
CA ASN A 295 -27.35 29.95 -19.50
C ASN A 295 -28.84 30.26 -19.35
N LYS A 296 -29.21 31.54 -19.46
CA LYS A 296 -30.60 31.99 -19.30
C LYS A 296 -31.57 31.43 -20.36
N ASN A 297 -31.08 31.08 -21.54
CA ASN A 297 -31.92 30.58 -22.64
C ASN A 297 -32.23 29.09 -22.49
N THR A 298 -31.26 28.27 -22.09
CA THR A 298 -31.43 26.81 -21.95
C THR A 298 -31.74 26.39 -20.50
N GLY A 299 -31.50 27.27 -19.54
CA GLY A 299 -31.59 26.99 -18.10
C GLY A 299 -30.47 26.10 -17.55
N GLY A 300 -29.49 25.72 -18.39
CA GLY A 300 -28.28 24.98 -18.00
C GLY A 300 -27.14 25.90 -17.57
N TRP A 301 -25.91 25.38 -17.57
CA TRP A 301 -24.70 26.07 -17.14
C TRP A 301 -23.60 26.04 -18.20
N ARG A 302 -22.70 27.00 -18.08
CA ARG A 302 -21.38 26.94 -18.67
C ARG A 302 -20.35 26.99 -17.54
N LEU A 303 -19.47 26.00 -17.52
CA LEU A 303 -18.43 25.85 -16.50
C LEU A 303 -17.07 25.97 -17.18
N TRP A 304 -16.18 26.78 -16.59
CA TRP A 304 -14.78 26.84 -16.95
C TRP A 304 -13.95 26.29 -15.80
N VAL A 305 -13.12 25.31 -16.13
CA VAL A 305 -12.08 24.79 -15.25
C VAL A 305 -10.75 25.16 -15.89
N ALA A 306 -10.07 26.13 -15.31
CA ALA A 306 -8.78 26.61 -15.77
C ALA A 306 -7.67 25.96 -14.94
N ILE A 307 -6.79 25.20 -15.60
CA ILE A 307 -5.70 24.47 -14.96
C ILE A 307 -4.36 25.12 -15.30
N ALA A 308 -3.44 25.18 -14.35
CA ALA A 308 -2.07 25.64 -14.51
C ALA A 308 -1.42 25.05 -15.78
N ASP A 309 -0.88 25.91 -16.66
CA ASP A 309 -0.27 25.46 -17.92
C ASP A 309 1.17 24.97 -17.73
N VAL A 310 1.36 23.91 -16.94
CA VAL A 310 2.69 23.35 -16.60
C VAL A 310 3.44 22.88 -17.85
N SER A 311 2.72 22.32 -18.83
CA SER A 311 3.30 21.88 -20.12
C SER A 311 3.93 23.02 -20.93
N HIS A 312 3.60 24.28 -20.62
CA HIS A 312 4.27 25.45 -21.21
C HIS A 312 5.69 25.60 -20.67
N TYR A 313 5.90 25.38 -19.38
CA TYR A 313 7.18 25.59 -18.71
C TYR A 313 8.06 24.33 -18.74
N VAL A 314 7.46 23.15 -18.57
CA VAL A 314 8.16 21.86 -18.51
C VAL A 314 8.13 21.20 -19.90
N LYS A 315 9.17 21.45 -20.70
CA LYS A 315 9.26 20.96 -22.09
C LYS A 315 9.67 19.50 -22.15
N VAL A 316 9.16 18.77 -23.13
CA VAL A 316 9.49 17.35 -23.31
C VAL A 316 11.00 17.15 -23.41
N LYS A 317 11.55 16.18 -22.65
CA LYS A 317 12.98 15.84 -22.54
C LYS A 317 13.88 16.95 -21.98
N SER A 318 13.31 18.01 -21.40
CA SER A 318 14.10 18.97 -20.61
C SER A 318 14.57 18.33 -19.29
N PRO A 319 15.62 18.88 -18.64
CA PRO A 319 15.98 18.49 -17.27
C PRO A 319 14.79 18.48 -16.31
N LEU A 320 13.95 19.53 -16.33
CA LEU A 320 12.71 19.60 -15.55
C LEU A 320 11.74 18.43 -15.85
N ASP A 321 11.61 18.02 -17.11
CA ASP A 321 10.73 16.92 -17.51
C ASP A 321 11.24 15.57 -17.04
N ASN A 322 12.55 15.33 -17.18
CA ASN A 322 13.16 14.07 -16.75
C ASN A 322 13.03 13.91 -15.22
N GLU A 323 13.25 14.98 -14.46
CA GLU A 323 13.10 14.98 -13.01
C GLU A 323 11.62 14.85 -12.59
N ALA A 324 10.71 15.58 -13.26
CA ALA A 324 9.27 15.44 -13.02
C ALA A 324 8.76 14.03 -13.32
N TYR A 325 9.29 13.37 -14.36
CA TYR A 325 9.01 11.96 -14.63
C TYR A 325 9.58 11.06 -13.53
N GLN A 326 10.84 11.25 -13.11
CA GLN A 326 11.48 10.46 -12.07
C GLN A 326 10.74 10.52 -10.73
N ARG A 327 10.27 11.72 -10.33
CA ARG A 327 9.41 11.92 -9.15
C ARG A 327 7.99 11.40 -9.37
N ALA A 328 7.42 11.67 -10.55
CA ALA A 328 6.06 11.37 -11.03
C ALA A 328 4.89 11.96 -10.22
N THR A 329 5.05 12.17 -8.92
CA THR A 329 4.07 12.82 -8.04
C THR A 329 4.78 13.61 -6.94
N SER A 330 4.15 14.68 -6.45
CA SER A 330 4.55 15.30 -5.18
C SER A 330 4.22 14.37 -4.02
N VAL A 331 5.02 14.41 -2.95
CA VAL A 331 4.81 13.62 -1.72
C VAL A 331 4.52 14.57 -0.56
N TYR A 332 3.36 14.40 0.08
CA TYR A 332 2.87 15.29 1.14
C TYR A 332 2.99 14.61 2.51
N PHE A 333 4.08 14.87 3.22
CA PHE A 333 4.25 14.48 4.61
C PHE A 333 3.53 15.48 5.54
N PRO A 334 3.19 15.08 6.78
CA PRO A 334 2.70 16.02 7.79
C PRO A 334 3.67 17.20 7.99
N GLY A 335 3.28 18.39 7.54
CA GLY A 335 4.07 19.62 7.69
C GLY A 335 5.24 19.79 6.70
N PHE A 336 5.43 18.87 5.74
CA PHE A 336 6.52 18.94 4.76
C PHE A 336 6.11 18.34 3.41
N VAL A 337 6.56 18.94 2.30
CA VAL A 337 6.23 18.47 0.95
C VAL A 337 7.52 18.27 0.16
N VAL A 338 7.65 17.12 -0.49
CA VAL A 338 8.64 16.90 -1.55
C VAL A 338 7.93 17.13 -2.89
N PRO A 339 8.11 18.31 -3.52
CA PRO A 339 7.33 18.64 -4.71
C PRO A 339 7.88 17.94 -5.96
N MET A 340 6.98 17.63 -6.90
CA MET A 340 7.36 17.10 -8.22
C MET A 340 8.15 18.13 -9.05
N LEU A 341 7.85 19.42 -8.86
CA LEU A 341 8.47 20.53 -9.58
C LEU A 341 9.07 21.55 -8.60
N PRO A 342 10.16 22.25 -8.98
CA PRO A 342 10.76 23.28 -8.14
C PRO A 342 9.76 24.36 -7.74
N GLU A 343 9.90 24.91 -6.51
CA GLU A 343 8.95 25.86 -5.92
C GLU A 343 8.73 27.11 -6.78
N LYS A 344 9.77 27.52 -7.52
CA LYS A 344 9.68 28.64 -8.48
C LYS A 344 8.58 28.42 -9.52
N LEU A 345 8.35 27.18 -9.94
CA LEU A 345 7.26 26.81 -10.83
C LEU A 345 6.00 26.47 -10.02
N SER A 346 6.07 25.53 -9.09
CA SER A 346 4.90 24.98 -8.40
C SER A 346 4.15 26.03 -7.57
N ASN A 347 4.85 26.86 -6.79
CA ASN A 347 4.24 27.92 -5.97
C ASN A 347 4.20 29.29 -6.68
N GLY A 348 4.98 29.43 -7.76
CA GLY A 348 5.17 30.69 -8.49
C GLY A 348 4.38 30.78 -9.79
N LEU A 349 5.04 30.43 -10.90
CA LEU A 349 4.54 30.65 -12.26
C LEU A 349 3.40 29.73 -12.70
N CYS A 350 3.35 28.50 -12.17
CA CYS A 350 2.28 27.55 -12.46
C CYS A 350 1.11 27.75 -11.49
N SER A 351 1.38 28.06 -10.20
CA SER A 351 0.31 28.37 -9.24
C SER A 351 -0.55 29.54 -9.70
N LEU A 352 -1.87 29.34 -9.72
CA LEU A 352 -2.90 30.30 -10.13
C LEU A 352 -3.15 31.38 -9.06
N ASN A 353 -2.06 32.00 -8.62
CA ASN A 353 -2.01 33.02 -7.59
C ASN A 353 -3.01 34.17 -7.84
N PRO A 354 -3.60 34.74 -6.76
CA PRO A 354 -4.58 35.81 -6.88
C PRO A 354 -3.95 37.08 -7.43
N HIS A 355 -4.74 37.83 -8.21
CA HIS A 355 -4.44 39.15 -8.76
C HIS A 355 -3.19 39.22 -9.66
N VAL A 356 -2.80 38.10 -10.26
CA VAL A 356 -1.68 38.03 -11.21
C VAL A 356 -2.05 37.22 -12.44
N ASP A 357 -1.55 37.64 -13.60
CA ASP A 357 -1.78 36.93 -14.86
C ASP A 357 -1.10 35.56 -14.83
N ARG A 358 -1.84 34.52 -15.22
CA ARG A 358 -1.34 33.14 -15.29
C ARG A 358 -1.78 32.44 -16.56
N LEU A 359 -0.88 31.61 -17.10
CA LEU A 359 -1.13 30.80 -18.29
C LEU A 359 -1.88 29.54 -17.88
N THR A 360 -2.93 29.19 -18.62
CA THR A 360 -3.78 28.05 -18.29
C THR A 360 -4.09 27.18 -19.51
N MET A 361 -4.34 25.90 -19.22
CA MET A 361 -5.08 25.00 -20.10
C MET A 361 -6.52 24.94 -19.55
N VAL A 362 -7.49 25.39 -20.33
CA VAL A 362 -8.88 25.55 -19.88
C VAL A 362 -9.77 24.52 -20.54
N CYS A 363 -10.63 23.90 -19.73
CA CYS A 363 -11.79 23.13 -20.19
C CYS A 363 -13.05 23.96 -20.01
N GLU A 364 -13.64 24.43 -21.12
CA GLU A 364 -14.98 25.04 -21.16
C GLU A 364 -16.01 23.93 -21.40
N MET A 365 -16.99 23.80 -20.53
CA MET A 365 -18.05 22.78 -20.60
C MET A 365 -19.41 23.45 -20.67
N THR A 366 -20.29 22.93 -21.53
CA THR A 366 -21.72 23.23 -21.51
C THR A 366 -22.45 22.10 -20.81
N ILE A 367 -23.24 22.45 -19.80
CA ILE A 367 -23.95 21.52 -18.94
C ILE A 367 -25.44 21.81 -19.07
N SER A 368 -26.23 20.77 -19.36
CA SER A 368 -27.68 20.89 -19.47
C SER A 368 -28.33 21.21 -18.12
N LYS A 369 -29.59 21.63 -18.12
CA LYS A 369 -30.38 21.84 -16.89
C LYS A 369 -30.44 20.59 -16.00
N ALA A 370 -30.32 19.40 -16.59
CA ALA A 370 -30.30 18.12 -15.91
C ALA A 370 -28.88 17.65 -15.51
N GLY A 371 -27.86 18.51 -15.55
CA GLY A 371 -26.51 18.18 -15.11
C GLY A 371 -25.67 17.32 -16.07
N ARG A 372 -26.20 16.97 -17.25
CA ARG A 372 -25.42 16.25 -18.27
C ARG A 372 -24.55 17.20 -19.06
N ILE A 373 -23.27 16.86 -19.21
CA ILE A 373 -22.32 17.55 -20.09
C ILE A 373 -22.79 17.35 -21.54
N SER A 374 -23.16 18.43 -22.23
CA SER A 374 -23.65 18.40 -23.62
C SER A 374 -22.57 18.75 -24.65
N GLY A 375 -21.45 19.33 -24.21
CA GLY A 375 -20.29 19.62 -25.06
C GLY A 375 -19.17 20.27 -24.25
N TYR A 376 -17.96 20.23 -24.80
CA TYR A 376 -16.79 20.86 -24.19
C TYR A 376 -15.78 21.33 -25.23
N LYS A 377 -14.89 22.23 -24.83
CA LYS A 377 -13.75 22.71 -25.61
C LYS A 377 -12.53 22.88 -24.73
N PHE A 378 -11.38 22.42 -25.22
CA PHE A 378 -10.07 22.71 -24.63
C PHE A 378 -9.41 23.89 -25.32
N MET A 379 -8.72 24.75 -24.55
CA MET A 379 -8.02 25.91 -25.07
C MET A 379 -6.82 26.32 -24.21
N GLU A 380 -5.83 26.93 -24.84
CA GLU A 380 -4.76 27.63 -24.14
C GLU A 380 -5.23 29.05 -23.80
N GLY A 381 -5.34 29.34 -22.51
CA GLY A 381 -5.88 30.59 -21.98
C GLY A 381 -4.87 31.39 -21.16
N ILE A 382 -5.29 32.61 -20.83
CA ILE A 382 -4.69 33.45 -19.78
C ILE A 382 -5.80 33.92 -18.85
N ILE A 383 -5.61 33.71 -17.55
CA ILE A 383 -6.55 34.14 -16.51
C ILE A 383 -5.90 35.13 -15.56
N HIS A 384 -6.75 35.78 -14.77
CA HIS A 384 -6.39 36.60 -13.63
C HIS A 384 -7.27 36.14 -12.48
N SER A 385 -6.73 35.39 -11.51
CA SER A 385 -7.56 34.91 -10.38
C SER A 385 -8.02 36.10 -9.55
N HIS A 386 -9.33 36.22 -9.31
CA HIS A 386 -9.94 37.35 -8.61
C HIS A 386 -9.98 37.16 -7.10
N ALA A 387 -9.82 35.92 -6.61
CA ALA A 387 -9.67 35.64 -5.19
C ALA A 387 -8.99 34.29 -4.97
N ARG A 388 -8.17 34.23 -3.91
CA ARG A 388 -7.74 32.96 -3.29
C ARG A 388 -8.64 32.71 -2.09
N LEU A 389 -9.46 31.68 -2.17
CA LEU A 389 -10.38 31.27 -1.11
C LEU A 389 -9.89 29.98 -0.44
N THR A 390 -10.40 29.71 0.76
CA THR A 390 -10.23 28.38 1.38
C THR A 390 -11.55 27.65 1.44
N TYR A 391 -11.49 26.32 1.53
CA TYR A 391 -12.69 25.50 1.67
C TYR A 391 -13.58 25.95 2.84
N ASN A 392 -12.98 26.26 4.00
CA ASN A 392 -13.72 26.72 5.18
C ASN A 392 -14.38 28.08 4.94
N LYS A 393 -13.66 29.05 4.35
CA LYS A 393 -14.24 30.36 4.01
C LYS A 393 -15.42 30.25 3.04
N VAL A 394 -15.29 29.40 2.01
CA VAL A 394 -16.38 29.17 1.05
C VAL A 394 -17.56 28.50 1.73
N TRP A 395 -17.30 27.52 2.59
CA TRP A 395 -18.35 26.88 3.38
C TRP A 395 -19.08 27.88 4.28
N ASP A 396 -18.37 28.74 5.01
CA ASP A 396 -18.97 29.80 5.82
C ASP A 396 -19.84 30.77 4.99
N MET A 397 -19.47 31.01 3.72
CA MET A 397 -20.26 31.86 2.82
C MET A 397 -21.55 31.20 2.31
N ILE A 398 -21.53 29.90 2.03
CA ILE A 398 -22.64 29.19 1.33
C ILE A 398 -23.49 28.32 2.24
N ASN A 399 -23.01 27.99 3.45
CA ASN A 399 -23.72 27.14 4.39
C ASN A 399 -24.97 27.86 4.91
N PRO A 400 -26.18 27.32 4.69
CA PRO A 400 -27.42 27.93 5.19
C PRO A 400 -27.51 27.95 6.71
N ASP A 401 -26.78 27.06 7.40
CA ASP A 401 -26.77 26.93 8.86
C ASP A 401 -25.57 27.66 9.51
N ALA A 402 -24.83 28.46 8.76
CA ALA A 402 -23.71 29.24 9.28
C ALA A 402 -24.18 30.33 10.25
N ASP A 403 -23.26 30.78 11.12
CA ASP A 403 -23.49 31.98 11.92
C ASP A 403 -23.67 33.19 11.00
N ASN A 404 -24.80 33.90 11.14
CA ASN A 404 -25.16 35.04 10.30
C ASN A 404 -24.12 36.17 10.34
N GLU A 405 -23.42 36.35 11.47
CA GLU A 405 -22.37 37.37 11.59
C GLU A 405 -21.13 36.99 10.78
N ILE A 406 -20.67 35.74 10.92
CA ILE A 406 -19.51 35.20 10.19
C ILE A 406 -19.80 35.15 8.69
N GLN A 407 -20.99 34.67 8.33
CA GLN A 407 -21.43 34.61 6.93
C GLN A 407 -21.51 36.01 6.32
N GLY A 408 -22.12 36.98 7.03
CA GLY A 408 -22.20 38.36 6.59
C GLY A 408 -20.82 38.98 6.37
N GLN A 409 -19.91 38.78 7.31
CA GLN A 409 -18.53 39.27 7.23
C GLN A 409 -17.80 38.75 5.98
N TRP A 410 -17.84 37.44 5.74
CA TRP A 410 -17.17 36.86 4.58
C TRP A 410 -17.83 37.23 3.25
N ARG A 411 -19.16 37.27 3.20
CA ARG A 411 -19.89 37.65 1.99
C ARG A 411 -19.69 39.13 1.64
N GLU A 412 -19.55 40.01 2.63
CA GLU A 412 -19.20 41.42 2.40
C GLU A 412 -17.75 41.56 1.91
N HIS A 413 -16.80 40.88 2.56
CA HIS A 413 -15.38 40.97 2.19
C HIS A 413 -15.10 40.47 0.76
N TYR A 414 -15.83 39.45 0.30
CA TYR A 414 -15.68 38.86 -1.04
C TYR A 414 -16.87 39.18 -1.96
N ALA A 415 -17.54 40.31 -1.76
CA ALA A 415 -18.79 40.67 -2.45
C ALA A 415 -18.74 40.51 -3.98
N ASP A 416 -17.59 40.81 -4.61
CA ASP A 416 -17.41 40.73 -6.06
C ASP A 416 -17.43 39.29 -6.61
N VAL A 417 -17.03 38.29 -5.82
CA VAL A 417 -16.94 36.88 -6.26
C VAL A 417 -18.07 36.01 -5.71
N VAL A 418 -18.72 36.42 -4.62
CA VAL A 418 -19.83 35.69 -3.98
C VAL A 418 -20.94 35.27 -4.95
N PRO A 419 -21.43 36.11 -5.88
CA PRO A 419 -22.45 35.69 -6.84
C PRO A 419 -22.05 34.49 -7.70
N HIS A 420 -20.75 34.35 -7.99
CA HIS A 420 -20.18 33.27 -8.79
C HIS A 420 -19.97 32.00 -7.95
N VAL A 421 -19.58 32.16 -6.68
CA VAL A 421 -19.54 31.06 -5.70
C VAL A 421 -20.94 30.47 -5.49
N ASP A 422 -21.97 31.31 -5.35
CA ASP A 422 -23.36 30.86 -5.25
C ASP A 422 -23.80 30.07 -6.49
N GLU A 423 -23.37 30.50 -7.69
CA GLU A 423 -23.70 29.79 -8.94
C GLU A 423 -22.97 28.45 -9.06
N LEU A 424 -21.70 28.37 -8.64
CA LEU A 424 -20.97 27.11 -8.53
C LEU A 424 -21.67 26.16 -7.56
N TYR A 425 -22.17 26.67 -6.43
CA TYR A 425 -22.91 25.87 -5.45
C TYR A 425 -24.23 25.32 -6.01
N ARG A 426 -24.96 26.12 -6.80
CA ARG A 426 -26.15 25.63 -7.53
C ARG A 426 -25.80 24.54 -8.53
N LEU A 427 -24.72 24.70 -9.29
CA LEU A 427 -24.25 23.69 -10.23
C LEU A 427 -23.81 22.40 -9.52
N PHE A 428 -23.13 22.51 -8.38
CA PHE A 428 -22.70 21.38 -7.55
C PHE A 428 -23.86 20.45 -7.21
N HIS A 429 -24.98 20.97 -6.71
CA HIS A 429 -26.16 20.14 -6.36
C HIS A 429 -26.67 19.32 -7.55
N ILE A 430 -26.68 19.94 -8.74
CA ILE A 430 -27.13 19.28 -9.97
C ILE A 430 -26.13 18.20 -10.42
N LEU A 431 -24.82 18.46 -10.33
CA LEU A 431 -23.79 17.47 -10.64
C LEU A 431 -23.81 16.30 -9.66
N ARG A 432 -24.03 16.59 -8.38
CA ARG A 432 -24.16 15.61 -7.30
C ARG A 432 -25.35 14.69 -7.52
N GLU A 433 -26.51 15.23 -7.90
CA GLU A 433 -27.67 14.43 -8.28
C GLU A 433 -27.36 13.48 -9.46
N GLN A 434 -26.63 13.97 -10.48
CA GLN A 434 -26.20 13.11 -11.60
C GLN A 434 -25.19 12.04 -11.19
N ARG A 435 -24.35 12.29 -10.18
CA ARG A 435 -23.45 11.30 -9.59
C ARG A 435 -24.21 10.17 -8.90
N GLU A 436 -25.24 10.51 -8.14
CA GLU A 436 -26.13 9.54 -7.49
C GLU A 436 -26.91 8.71 -8.52
N VAL A 437 -27.47 9.35 -9.54
CA VAL A 437 -28.19 8.66 -10.65
C VAL A 437 -27.27 7.68 -11.39
N ARG A 438 -26.00 8.05 -11.59
CA ARG A 438 -24.97 7.20 -12.21
C ARG A 438 -24.59 6.01 -11.32
N GLY A 439 -24.85 6.08 -10.02
CA GLY A 439 -24.51 5.04 -9.05
C GLY A 439 -23.04 5.03 -8.66
N ALA A 440 -22.37 6.19 -8.67
CA ALA A 440 -21.04 6.29 -8.09
C ALA A 440 -21.11 6.00 -6.59
N MET A 441 -20.13 5.25 -6.08
CA MET A 441 -20.07 4.97 -4.66
C MET A 441 -19.53 6.19 -3.91
N ASP A 442 -20.11 6.48 -2.76
CA ASP A 442 -19.55 7.44 -1.80
C ASP A 442 -19.39 6.74 -0.45
N PHE A 443 -18.16 6.65 0.02
CA PHE A 443 -17.83 6.06 1.30
C PHE A 443 -17.49 7.18 2.27
N ASP A 444 -18.10 7.17 3.45
CA ASP A 444 -17.72 8.07 4.52
C ASP A 444 -16.44 7.54 5.19
N SER A 445 -15.30 8.13 4.84
CA SER A 445 -14.03 7.94 5.54
C SER A 445 -13.66 9.20 6.32
N VAL A 446 -13.27 9.02 7.58
CA VAL A 446 -12.72 10.10 8.40
C VAL A 446 -11.21 10.13 8.19
N GLU A 447 -10.74 11.11 7.43
CA GLU A 447 -9.31 11.43 7.35
C GLU A 447 -8.88 12.24 8.59
N THR A 448 -7.59 12.18 8.93
CA THR A 448 -7.03 12.86 10.10
C THR A 448 -5.88 13.76 9.72
N ARG A 449 -5.80 14.92 10.37
CA ARG A 449 -4.69 15.87 10.26
C ARG A 449 -3.92 15.93 11.58
N ILE A 450 -2.60 15.92 11.47
CA ILE A 450 -1.68 16.12 12.60
C ILE A 450 -1.42 17.63 12.74
N VAL A 451 -1.66 18.17 13.93
CA VAL A 451 -1.36 19.57 14.29
C VAL A 451 -0.08 19.59 15.11
N PHE A 452 0.88 20.39 14.69
CA PHE A 452 2.17 20.56 15.36
C PHE A 452 2.21 21.84 16.19
N ASP A 453 2.92 21.82 17.32
CA ASP A 453 3.26 23.01 18.09
C ASP A 453 4.47 23.77 17.50
N ALA A 454 4.91 24.83 18.19
CA ALA A 454 6.03 25.67 17.74
C ALA A 454 7.38 24.92 17.73
N GLU A 455 7.52 23.88 18.56
CA GLU A 455 8.68 23.01 18.66
C GLU A 455 8.63 21.82 17.67
N ARG A 456 7.65 21.80 16.75
CA ARG A 456 7.38 20.70 15.80
C ARG A 456 7.03 19.37 16.47
N LYS A 457 6.49 19.39 17.69
CA LYS A 457 5.91 18.21 18.32
C LYS A 457 4.41 18.14 18.05
N ILE A 458 3.87 16.94 18.13
CA ILE A 458 2.44 16.71 17.89
C ILE A 458 1.64 17.29 19.05
N GLN A 459 0.86 18.32 18.76
CA GLN A 459 -0.08 18.91 19.72
C GLN A 459 -1.35 18.06 19.80
N GLU A 460 -1.95 17.75 18.63
CA GLU A 460 -3.17 16.96 18.53
C GLU A 460 -3.34 16.32 17.15
N ILE A 461 -4.19 15.29 17.08
CA ILE A 461 -4.61 14.62 15.85
C ILE A 461 -6.11 14.86 15.73
N VAL A 462 -6.52 15.61 14.70
CA VAL A 462 -7.91 16.04 14.52
C VAL A 462 -8.52 15.42 13.26
N PRO A 463 -9.81 15.05 13.27
CA PRO A 463 -10.49 14.63 12.06
C PRO A 463 -10.62 15.82 11.11
N THR A 464 -10.46 15.57 9.80
CA THR A 464 -10.73 16.58 8.77
C THR A 464 -12.18 16.48 8.33
N GLU A 465 -12.88 17.62 8.32
CA GLU A 465 -14.27 17.69 7.87
C GLU A 465 -14.36 17.94 6.36
N ARG A 466 -14.97 17.01 5.63
CA ARG A 466 -15.30 17.18 4.21
C ARG A 466 -16.66 17.88 4.07
N ASN A 467 -16.63 19.20 3.89
CA ASN A 467 -17.82 20.02 3.67
C ASN A 467 -18.16 20.20 2.16
N HIS A 468 -19.28 20.89 1.84
CA HIS A 468 -19.72 21.06 0.45
C HIS A 468 -18.76 21.89 -0.42
N ALA A 469 -17.90 22.74 0.14
CA ALA A 469 -16.91 23.47 -0.66
C ALA A 469 -15.89 22.51 -1.28
N HIS A 470 -15.47 21.48 -0.52
CA HIS A 470 -14.61 20.41 -1.02
C HIS A 470 -15.30 19.63 -2.14
N MET A 471 -16.55 19.23 -1.90
CA MET A 471 -17.33 18.43 -2.85
C MET A 471 -17.66 19.21 -4.14
N LEU A 472 -17.86 20.53 -4.04
CA LEU A 472 -18.09 21.41 -5.18
C LEU A 472 -16.89 21.42 -6.13
N ILE A 473 -15.68 21.62 -5.59
CA ILE A 473 -14.46 21.56 -6.40
C ILE A 473 -14.27 20.16 -6.98
N GLU A 474 -14.48 19.11 -6.18
CA GLU A 474 -14.40 17.73 -6.65
C GLU A 474 -15.29 17.48 -7.88
N GLU A 475 -16.57 17.85 -7.84
CA GLU A 475 -17.48 17.66 -8.98
C GLU A 475 -17.07 18.47 -10.22
N CYS A 476 -16.53 19.68 -10.03
CA CYS A 476 -15.99 20.48 -11.15
C CYS A 476 -14.78 19.79 -11.80
N MET A 477 -13.86 19.27 -10.99
CA MET A 477 -12.67 18.57 -11.48
C MET A 477 -13.03 17.24 -12.15
N LEU A 478 -13.96 16.47 -11.56
CA LEU A 478 -14.48 15.23 -12.15
C LEU A 478 -15.07 15.49 -13.55
N ALA A 479 -15.84 16.57 -13.72
CA ALA A 479 -16.41 16.95 -15.02
C ALA A 479 -15.32 17.23 -16.06
N ALA A 480 -14.28 17.99 -15.69
CA ALA A 480 -13.15 18.30 -16.59
C ALA A 480 -12.33 17.05 -16.96
N ASN A 481 -12.06 16.18 -15.98
CA ASN A 481 -11.35 14.91 -16.14
C ASN A 481 -12.07 13.94 -17.10
N VAL A 482 -13.40 13.85 -17.01
CA VAL A 482 -14.21 13.05 -17.95
C VAL A 482 -14.16 13.62 -19.37
N CYS A 483 -14.18 14.95 -19.52
CA CYS A 483 -14.03 15.58 -20.83
C CYS A 483 -12.65 15.30 -21.44
N ALA A 484 -11.58 15.29 -20.62
CA ALA A 484 -10.25 14.94 -21.08
C ALA A 484 -10.17 13.47 -21.53
N ALA A 485 -10.77 12.53 -20.78
CA ALA A 485 -10.80 11.13 -21.16
C ALA A 485 -11.57 10.89 -22.48
N ASP A 486 -12.74 11.52 -22.64
CA ASP A 486 -13.52 11.47 -23.89
C ASP A 486 -12.73 12.09 -25.06
N PHE A 487 -11.98 13.16 -24.82
CA PHE A 487 -11.12 13.78 -25.83
C PHE A 487 -10.07 12.81 -26.38
N PHE A 488 -9.34 12.11 -25.51
CA PHE A 488 -8.33 11.12 -25.95
C PHE A 488 -8.93 9.98 -26.77
N SER A 489 -10.10 9.48 -26.35
CA SER A 489 -10.82 8.45 -27.09
C SER A 489 -11.26 8.93 -28.48
N ARG A 490 -11.76 10.17 -28.61
CA ARG A 490 -12.24 10.71 -29.89
C ARG A 490 -11.15 10.98 -30.91
N TYR A 491 -9.97 11.39 -30.46
CA TYR A 491 -8.84 11.75 -31.33
C TYR A 491 -7.78 10.65 -31.42
N GLU A 492 -8.04 9.47 -30.83
CA GLU A 492 -7.16 8.29 -30.87
C GLU A 492 -5.73 8.61 -30.43
N ILE A 493 -5.59 9.42 -29.39
CA ILE A 493 -4.29 9.80 -28.84
C ILE A 493 -3.97 8.82 -27.70
N PRO A 494 -2.83 8.10 -27.76
CA PRO A 494 -2.39 7.27 -26.65
C PRO A 494 -2.23 8.14 -25.40
N ALA A 495 -2.88 7.80 -24.29
CA ALA A 495 -2.86 8.59 -23.06
C ALA A 495 -3.07 7.67 -21.85
N LEU A 496 -2.75 8.16 -20.65
CA LEU A 496 -3.02 7.43 -19.41
C LEU A 496 -4.45 7.69 -18.94
N TYR A 497 -5.22 6.61 -18.79
CA TYR A 497 -6.48 6.60 -18.07
C TYR A 497 -6.22 6.26 -16.61
N ARG A 498 -7.05 6.84 -15.73
CA ARG A 498 -7.11 6.45 -14.32
C ARG A 498 -8.14 5.34 -14.20
N VAL A 499 -7.66 4.11 -14.25
CA VAL A 499 -8.48 2.90 -14.27
C VAL A 499 -8.71 2.42 -12.84
N HIS A 500 -9.96 2.04 -12.55
CA HIS A 500 -10.32 1.34 -11.34
C HIS A 500 -11.21 0.16 -11.72
N LYS A 501 -10.62 -1.03 -11.81
CA LYS A 501 -11.36 -2.27 -12.10
C LYS A 501 -12.33 -2.59 -10.97
N GLY A 502 -13.38 -3.33 -11.30
CA GLY A 502 -14.24 -3.91 -10.27
C GLY A 502 -13.49 -4.90 -9.36
N PRO A 503 -14.13 -5.35 -8.27
CA PRO A 503 -13.62 -6.43 -7.42
C PRO A 503 -13.33 -7.71 -8.20
N SER A 504 -12.33 -8.48 -7.78
CA SER A 504 -12.08 -9.81 -8.33
C SER A 504 -13.16 -10.81 -7.92
N ALA A 505 -13.29 -11.91 -8.65
CA ALA A 505 -14.25 -12.98 -8.34
C ALA A 505 -14.08 -13.53 -6.90
N GLU A 506 -12.84 -13.70 -6.45
CA GLU A 506 -12.53 -14.14 -5.07
C GLU A 506 -13.00 -13.11 -4.04
N LYS A 507 -12.76 -11.81 -4.28
CA LYS A 507 -13.23 -10.75 -3.38
C LYS A 507 -14.76 -10.68 -3.32
N LEU A 508 -15.44 -10.88 -4.45
CA LEU A 508 -16.90 -10.94 -4.51
C LEU A 508 -17.49 -12.15 -3.79
N GLU A 509 -16.85 -13.32 -3.90
CA GLU A 509 -17.26 -14.52 -3.18
C GLU A 509 -17.16 -14.33 -1.66
N ASN A 510 -16.02 -13.80 -1.20
CA ASN A 510 -15.81 -13.47 0.21
C ASN A 510 -16.81 -12.42 0.72
N LEU A 511 -17.06 -11.38 -0.07
CA LEU A 511 -18.07 -10.36 0.24
C LEU A 511 -19.48 -10.96 0.30
N GLY A 512 -19.84 -11.82 -0.65
CA GLY A 512 -21.14 -12.49 -0.68
C GLY A 512 -21.36 -13.38 0.54
N ALA A 513 -20.34 -14.13 0.96
CA ALA A 513 -20.39 -14.96 2.17
C ALA A 513 -20.56 -14.10 3.43
N PHE A 514 -19.84 -12.98 3.53
CA PHE A 514 -19.98 -12.02 4.63
C PHE A 514 -21.38 -11.40 4.69
N LEU A 515 -21.90 -10.91 3.56
CA LEU A 515 -23.23 -10.29 3.48
C LEU A 515 -24.34 -11.29 3.80
N GLY A 516 -24.25 -12.52 3.29
CA GLY A 516 -25.25 -13.57 3.54
C GLY A 516 -25.44 -13.88 5.02
N GLU A 517 -24.36 -13.83 5.81
CA GLU A 517 -24.41 -13.98 7.26
C GLU A 517 -25.08 -12.81 7.98
N MET A 518 -24.99 -11.60 7.42
CA MET A 518 -25.68 -10.40 7.92
C MET A 518 -27.15 -10.31 7.47
N GLY A 519 -27.63 -11.32 6.74
CA GLY A 519 -28.96 -11.33 6.12
C GLY A 519 -29.08 -10.34 4.96
N LEU A 520 -27.95 -9.96 4.36
CA LEU A 520 -27.87 -9.05 3.22
C LEU A 520 -27.45 -9.83 1.98
N THR A 521 -27.79 -9.30 0.81
CA THR A 521 -27.37 -9.86 -0.47
C THR A 521 -26.85 -8.75 -1.35
N MET A 522 -25.76 -9.02 -2.06
CA MET A 522 -25.28 -8.11 -3.10
C MET A 522 -26.21 -8.23 -4.31
N PRO A 523 -26.87 -7.15 -4.75
CA PRO A 523 -27.63 -7.17 -6.00
C PRO A 523 -26.71 -7.56 -7.16
N ASN A 524 -27.23 -8.35 -8.11
CA ASN A 524 -26.47 -8.90 -9.26
C ASN A 524 -25.25 -9.79 -8.91
N GLY A 525 -25.05 -10.14 -7.63
CA GLY A 525 -24.29 -11.30 -7.14
C GLY A 525 -22.86 -11.45 -7.68
N LYS A 526 -22.72 -12.04 -8.87
CA LYS A 526 -21.44 -12.42 -9.49
C LYS A 526 -20.77 -11.30 -10.28
N ASP A 527 -21.53 -10.28 -10.69
CA ASP A 527 -21.02 -9.14 -11.44
C ASP A 527 -21.78 -7.86 -11.05
N PRO A 528 -21.61 -7.40 -9.80
CA PRO A 528 -22.31 -6.21 -9.31
C PRO A 528 -21.80 -4.95 -10.00
N ALA A 529 -22.71 -4.11 -10.45
CA ALA A 529 -22.40 -2.77 -10.93
C ALA A 529 -22.18 -1.80 -9.74
N PRO A 530 -21.53 -0.64 -9.94
CA PRO A 530 -21.36 0.37 -8.89
C PRO A 530 -22.69 0.80 -8.22
N LYS A 531 -23.78 0.85 -8.99
CA LYS A 531 -25.12 1.16 -8.49
C LYS A 531 -25.65 0.12 -7.49
N ASP A 532 -25.21 -1.13 -7.60
CA ASP A 532 -25.59 -2.20 -6.68
C ASP A 532 -24.93 -2.00 -5.31
N TYR A 533 -23.66 -1.55 -5.30
CA TYR A 533 -22.97 -1.11 -4.08
C TYR A 533 -23.68 0.09 -3.47
N GLN A 534 -24.02 1.12 -4.26
CA GLN A 534 -24.72 2.30 -3.75
C GLN A 534 -26.09 1.95 -3.15
N THR A 535 -26.81 1.02 -3.78
CA THR A 535 -28.09 0.52 -3.27
C THR A 535 -27.91 -0.16 -1.92
N LEU A 536 -26.87 -1.00 -1.77
CA LEU A 536 -26.55 -1.65 -0.51
C LEU A 536 -26.13 -0.63 0.56
N LEU A 537 -25.28 0.36 0.23
CA LEU A 537 -24.87 1.44 1.12
C LEU A 537 -26.09 2.20 1.68
N SER A 538 -27.07 2.51 0.82
CA SER A 538 -28.31 3.18 1.22
C SER A 538 -29.19 2.30 2.13
N GLN A 539 -29.19 0.98 1.94
CA GLN A 539 -29.95 0.05 2.77
C GLN A 539 -29.35 -0.10 4.18
N ILE A 540 -28.03 0.01 4.30
CA ILE A 540 -27.32 -0.22 5.56
C ILE A 540 -27.16 1.04 6.41
N GLU A 541 -27.39 2.24 5.86
CA GLU A 541 -27.11 3.53 6.50
C GLU A 541 -27.61 3.62 7.96
N LYS A 542 -28.84 3.17 8.23
CA LYS A 542 -29.47 3.22 9.56
C LYS A 542 -29.17 2.02 10.45
N ARG A 543 -28.36 1.06 9.99
CA ARG A 543 -28.04 -0.15 10.76
C ARG A 543 -26.92 0.13 11.76
N PRO A 544 -26.92 -0.53 12.94
CA PRO A 544 -25.85 -0.38 13.92
C PRO A 544 -24.49 -0.93 13.44
N ASP A 545 -24.50 -1.82 12.44
CA ASP A 545 -23.32 -2.45 11.83
C ASP A 545 -22.94 -1.82 10.47
N SER A 546 -23.47 -0.63 10.15
CA SER A 546 -23.25 0.05 8.86
C SER A 546 -21.76 0.26 8.56
N HIS A 547 -21.01 0.80 9.53
CA HIS A 547 -19.58 1.08 9.42
C HIS A 547 -18.74 -0.18 9.12
N LEU A 548 -19.09 -1.30 9.76
CA LEU A 548 -18.47 -2.60 9.50
C LEU A 548 -18.69 -3.02 8.04
N ILE A 549 -19.94 -2.98 7.58
CA ILE A 549 -20.29 -3.41 6.23
C ILE A 549 -19.63 -2.48 5.19
N GLN A 550 -19.64 -1.16 5.41
CA GLN A 550 -18.93 -0.19 4.56
C GLN A 550 -17.43 -0.51 4.46
N THR A 551 -16.79 -0.84 5.57
CA THR A 551 -15.36 -1.21 5.61
C THR A 551 -15.08 -2.46 4.78
N VAL A 552 -15.91 -3.50 4.90
CA VAL A 552 -15.76 -4.74 4.12
C VAL A 552 -16.02 -4.49 2.63
N LEU A 553 -17.01 -3.65 2.29
CA LEU A 553 -17.28 -3.22 0.91
C LEU A 553 -16.07 -2.50 0.31
N LEU A 554 -15.50 -1.52 1.02
CA LEU A 554 -14.33 -0.77 0.55
C LEU A 554 -13.11 -1.70 0.33
N ARG A 555 -12.86 -2.63 1.27
CA ARG A 555 -11.76 -3.62 1.16
C ARG A 555 -11.94 -4.62 0.01
N SER A 556 -13.18 -4.82 -0.45
CA SER A 556 -13.47 -5.66 -1.62
C SER A 556 -13.08 -5.00 -2.95
N LEU A 557 -12.94 -3.68 -2.99
CA LEU A 557 -12.57 -2.95 -4.20
C LEU A 557 -11.10 -3.17 -4.58
N SER A 558 -10.80 -2.93 -5.86
CA SER A 558 -9.43 -2.97 -6.38
C SER A 558 -8.77 -1.60 -6.20
N GLN A 559 -7.43 -1.54 -6.17
CA GLN A 559 -6.75 -0.24 -6.18
C GLN A 559 -6.80 0.36 -7.59
N ALA A 560 -6.98 1.67 -7.70
CA ALA A 560 -6.90 2.37 -8.97
C ALA A 560 -5.44 2.51 -9.44
N LYS A 561 -5.22 2.55 -10.76
CA LYS A 561 -3.90 2.66 -11.40
C LYS A 561 -3.95 3.46 -12.70
N TYR A 562 -2.78 3.87 -13.18
CA TYR A 562 -2.64 4.49 -14.49
C TYR A 562 -2.37 3.43 -15.56
N GLU A 563 -3.24 3.36 -16.58
CA GLU A 563 -3.09 2.43 -17.70
C GLU A 563 -3.45 3.12 -19.03
N PRO A 564 -2.82 2.76 -20.14
CA PRO A 564 -3.19 3.28 -21.46
C PRO A 564 -4.50 2.71 -22.00
N GLU A 565 -4.87 1.50 -21.55
CA GLU A 565 -6.14 0.89 -21.92
C GLU A 565 -7.26 1.42 -21.01
N ASN A 566 -8.36 1.86 -21.61
CA ASN A 566 -9.50 2.34 -20.85
C ASN A 566 -10.42 1.19 -20.44
N GLU A 567 -10.37 0.80 -19.17
CA GLU A 567 -11.30 -0.16 -18.57
C GLU A 567 -12.37 0.51 -17.68
N GLY A 568 -12.46 1.84 -17.74
CA GLY A 568 -13.36 2.63 -16.90
C GLY A 568 -12.92 2.76 -15.44
N HIS A 569 -13.79 3.37 -14.64
CA HIS A 569 -13.52 3.64 -13.23
C HIS A 569 -14.73 3.23 -12.37
N PHE A 570 -14.66 2.03 -11.81
CA PHE A 570 -15.74 1.39 -11.04
C PHE A 570 -16.21 2.27 -9.86
N GLY A 571 -15.28 2.79 -9.05
CA GLY A 571 -15.56 3.68 -7.91
C GLY A 571 -16.47 4.89 -8.24
N LEU A 572 -16.19 5.55 -9.37
CA LEU A 572 -16.85 6.78 -9.81
C LEU A 572 -17.98 6.53 -10.82
N ALA A 573 -18.19 5.25 -11.18
CA ALA A 573 -19.12 4.80 -12.20
C ALA A 573 -18.94 5.50 -13.56
N TYR A 574 -17.70 5.82 -13.95
CA TYR A 574 -17.39 6.40 -15.26
C TYR A 574 -16.88 5.34 -16.25
N LYS A 575 -17.28 5.47 -17.52
CA LYS A 575 -16.79 4.61 -18.62
C LYS A 575 -15.36 4.92 -19.04
N ALA A 576 -14.93 6.16 -18.84
CA ALA A 576 -13.60 6.64 -19.13
C ALA A 576 -13.28 7.77 -18.15
N TYR A 577 -12.09 7.79 -17.59
CA TYR A 577 -11.66 8.80 -16.63
C TYR A 577 -10.14 8.96 -16.68
N THR A 578 -9.66 10.20 -16.67
CA THR A 578 -8.25 10.56 -16.76
C THR A 578 -7.98 11.77 -15.87
N HIS A 579 -6.86 11.79 -15.15
CA HIS A 579 -6.46 12.95 -14.37
C HIS A 579 -5.88 14.05 -15.28
N PHE A 580 -6.50 15.23 -15.26
CA PHE A 580 -6.12 16.43 -16.02
C PHE A 580 -5.84 17.65 -15.11
N THR A 581 -6.45 17.67 -13.92
CA THR A 581 -6.63 18.88 -13.11
C THR A 581 -5.52 19.18 -12.11
N SER A 582 -4.41 18.42 -12.06
CA SER A 582 -3.32 18.68 -11.12
C SER A 582 -1.90 18.44 -11.69
N PRO A 583 -1.53 19.08 -12.82
CA PRO A 583 -0.23 18.89 -13.46
C PRO A 583 0.96 19.45 -12.68
N ILE A 584 0.77 20.30 -11.65
CA ILE A 584 1.88 20.75 -10.79
C ILE A 584 2.43 19.60 -9.95
N ARG A 585 1.55 18.68 -9.53
CA ARG A 585 1.86 17.61 -8.57
C ARG A 585 1.69 16.19 -9.11
N ARG A 586 1.23 16.00 -10.35
CA ARG A 586 1.09 14.70 -11.01
C ARG A 586 1.59 14.73 -12.45
N TYR A 587 2.54 13.86 -12.75
CA TYR A 587 3.10 13.72 -14.10
C TYR A 587 2.09 13.17 -15.13
N PRO A 588 1.15 12.26 -14.79
CA PRO A 588 0.08 11.87 -15.72
C PRO A 588 -0.74 13.04 -16.26
N ASP A 589 -1.08 14.01 -15.41
CA ASP A 589 -1.78 15.23 -15.82
C ASP A 589 -0.93 16.09 -16.77
N LEU A 590 0.38 16.17 -16.53
CA LEU A 590 1.32 16.85 -17.44
C LEU A 590 1.35 16.20 -18.83
N LEU A 591 1.32 14.86 -18.91
CA LEU A 591 1.19 14.14 -20.18
C LEU A 591 -0.13 14.46 -20.86
N VAL A 592 -1.23 14.49 -20.11
CA VAL A 592 -2.56 14.82 -20.62
C VAL A 592 -2.59 16.23 -21.22
N HIS A 593 -1.99 17.21 -20.54
CA HIS A 593 -1.86 18.58 -21.06
C HIS A 593 -1.11 18.62 -22.39
N ARG A 594 -0.01 17.86 -22.52
CA ARG A 594 0.74 17.74 -23.77
C ARG A 594 -0.10 17.11 -24.88
N GLY A 595 -0.88 16.09 -24.55
CA GLY A 595 -1.77 15.41 -25.49
C GLY A 595 -2.84 16.35 -26.05
N ILE A 596 -3.53 17.08 -25.16
CA ILE A 596 -4.51 18.11 -25.54
C ILE A 596 -3.85 19.20 -26.38
N ARG A 597 -2.70 19.74 -25.94
CA ARG A 597 -1.95 20.76 -26.66
C ARG A 597 -1.54 20.31 -28.06
N SER A 598 -1.22 19.03 -28.25
CA SER A 598 -0.84 18.50 -29.57
C SER A 598 -1.94 18.64 -30.62
N VAL A 599 -3.21 18.60 -30.19
CA VAL A 599 -4.37 18.85 -31.06
C VAL A 599 -4.64 20.34 -31.20
N ILE A 600 -4.50 21.12 -30.11
CA ILE A 600 -4.64 22.59 -30.18
C ILE A 600 -3.67 23.18 -31.20
N ARG A 601 -2.43 22.68 -31.25
CA ARG A 601 -1.35 23.16 -32.13
C ARG A 601 -1.25 22.40 -33.46
N SER A 602 -2.26 21.62 -33.84
CA SER A 602 -2.33 20.96 -35.14
C SER A 602 -3.27 21.69 -36.12
N GLU A 603 -3.16 21.33 -37.40
CA GLU A 603 -4.07 21.79 -38.47
C GLU A 603 -5.40 21.02 -38.49
N GLN A 604 -5.57 20.04 -37.62
CA GLN A 604 -6.77 19.21 -37.60
C GLN A 604 -7.99 20.05 -37.22
N GLU A 605 -9.02 20.06 -38.05
CA GLU A 605 -10.30 20.65 -37.65
C GLU A 605 -10.91 19.80 -36.52
N CYS A 606 -11.15 20.44 -35.38
CA CYS A 606 -11.54 19.76 -34.14
C CYS A 606 -12.64 20.57 -33.45
N LYS A 607 -13.83 19.98 -33.29
CA LYS A 607 -14.97 20.65 -32.64
C LYS A 607 -14.74 20.89 -31.14
N HIS A 608 -13.86 20.10 -30.53
CA HIS A 608 -13.58 20.10 -29.08
C HIS A 608 -12.37 20.95 -28.69
N VAL A 609 -11.89 21.81 -29.59
CA VAL A 609 -10.77 22.72 -29.35
C VAL A 609 -11.20 24.14 -29.72
N LEU A 610 -10.76 25.12 -28.94
CA LEU A 610 -10.80 26.54 -29.32
C LEU A 610 -9.37 27.06 -29.47
N ARG A 611 -9.05 27.59 -30.66
CA ARG A 611 -7.74 28.17 -30.98
C ARG A 611 -7.83 29.69 -30.97
N ALA A 612 -6.85 30.35 -30.35
CA ALA A 612 -6.75 31.80 -30.42
C ALA A 612 -6.30 32.24 -31.83
N GLU A 613 -6.63 33.46 -32.22
CA GLU A 613 -6.12 34.05 -33.46
C GLU A 613 -4.57 34.11 -33.42
N GLY A 614 -3.93 33.77 -34.54
CA GLY A 614 -2.46 33.72 -34.63
C GLY A 614 -1.82 32.48 -33.98
N THR A 615 -2.59 31.50 -33.53
CA THR A 615 -2.08 30.21 -33.03
C THR A 615 -1.24 29.54 -34.12
N LYS A 616 0.07 29.39 -33.86
CA LYS A 616 0.99 28.71 -34.76
C LYS A 616 0.95 27.20 -34.56
N ASN A 617 1.08 26.48 -35.66
CA ASN A 617 1.19 25.03 -35.67
C ASN A 617 2.56 24.60 -35.11
N MET A 618 2.57 23.46 -34.43
CA MET A 618 3.77 22.86 -33.88
C MET A 618 3.79 21.37 -34.23
N ALA A 619 4.96 20.84 -34.57
CA ALA A 619 5.08 19.44 -34.91
C ALA A 619 4.74 18.55 -33.71
N LYS A 620 3.82 17.57 -33.88
CA LYS A 620 3.37 16.65 -32.83
C LYS A 620 4.53 16.02 -32.04
N ARG A 621 5.60 15.61 -32.72
CA ARG A 621 6.83 15.05 -32.10
C ARG A 621 7.52 15.97 -31.08
N THR A 622 7.26 17.27 -31.13
CA THR A 622 7.85 18.26 -30.20
C THR A 622 7.02 18.40 -28.93
N ILE A 623 5.71 18.15 -29.02
CA ILE A 623 4.76 18.33 -27.91
C ILE A 623 4.42 16.98 -27.27
N TYR A 624 4.18 15.96 -28.09
CA TYR A 624 3.67 14.66 -27.70
C TYR A 624 4.34 13.53 -28.51
N PRO A 625 5.61 13.19 -28.22
CA PRO A 625 6.36 12.12 -28.90
C PRO A 625 6.10 10.73 -28.30
N TYR A 626 4.93 10.48 -27.74
CA TYR A 626 4.65 9.23 -27.04
C TYR A 626 3.79 8.30 -27.89
N ASP A 627 4.21 7.05 -27.98
CA ASP A 627 3.45 5.95 -28.53
C ASP A 627 2.79 5.12 -27.41
N LEU A 628 2.09 4.04 -27.78
CA LEU A 628 1.41 3.18 -26.82
C LEU A 628 2.39 2.52 -25.85
N GLN A 629 3.55 2.06 -26.33
CA GLN A 629 4.55 1.41 -25.48
C GLN A 629 5.12 2.37 -24.44
N ALA A 630 5.38 3.63 -24.83
CA ALA A 630 5.78 4.67 -23.89
C ALA A 630 4.70 4.88 -22.81
N MET A 631 3.42 4.88 -23.17
CA MET A 631 2.32 5.01 -22.21
C MET A 631 2.22 3.81 -21.27
N VAL A 632 2.46 2.57 -21.72
CA VAL A 632 2.52 1.39 -20.83
C VAL A 632 3.58 1.60 -19.75
N ASN A 633 4.82 1.88 -20.17
CA ASN A 633 5.95 2.05 -19.26
C ASN A 633 5.74 3.24 -18.30
N MET A 634 5.18 4.35 -18.81
CA MET A 634 4.87 5.52 -18.00
C MET A 634 3.74 5.27 -17.00
N GLY A 635 2.71 4.51 -17.38
CA GLY A 635 1.60 4.13 -16.50
C GLY A 635 2.05 3.28 -15.32
N GLU A 636 2.91 2.29 -15.57
CA GLU A 636 3.53 1.47 -14.52
C GLU A 636 4.36 2.31 -13.55
N HIS A 637 5.24 3.16 -14.08
CA HIS A 637 6.10 4.04 -13.27
C HIS A 637 5.29 5.02 -12.42
N CYS A 638 4.31 5.71 -13.02
CA CYS A 638 3.47 6.68 -12.28
C CYS A 638 2.64 5.99 -11.19
N SER A 639 2.11 4.79 -11.46
CA SER A 639 1.36 4.01 -10.47
C SER A 639 2.27 3.50 -9.34
N MET A 640 3.51 3.13 -9.65
CA MET A 640 4.51 2.74 -8.64
C MET A 640 4.89 3.94 -7.76
N ALA A 641 5.15 5.09 -8.36
CA ALA A 641 5.53 6.30 -7.63
C ALA A 641 4.41 6.81 -6.71
N GLU A 642 3.14 6.70 -7.14
CA GLU A 642 1.97 6.98 -6.29
C GLU A 642 1.97 6.07 -5.05
N ARG A 643 2.09 4.75 -5.23
CA ARG A 643 2.15 3.81 -4.09
C ARG A 643 3.34 4.07 -3.18
N ARG A 644 4.50 4.40 -3.75
CA ARG A 644 5.70 4.77 -2.97
C ARG A 644 5.45 6.01 -2.09
N ALA A 645 4.75 7.01 -2.63
CA ALA A 645 4.40 8.21 -1.88
C ALA A 645 3.40 7.90 -0.74
N ASP A 646 2.37 7.11 -1.03
CA ASP A 646 1.37 6.68 -0.04
C ASP A 646 2.02 5.84 1.09
N ASP A 647 2.87 4.88 0.74
CA ASP A 647 3.56 4.04 1.71
C ASP A 647 4.50 4.87 2.62
N ALA A 648 5.25 5.83 2.06
CA ALA A 648 6.15 6.68 2.83
C ALA A 648 5.40 7.65 3.76
N THR A 649 4.32 8.26 3.28
CA THR A 649 3.52 9.20 4.08
C THR A 649 2.77 8.48 5.21
N ARG A 650 2.27 7.27 4.94
CA ARG A 650 1.70 6.38 5.96
C ARG A 650 2.73 6.02 7.01
N ASP A 651 3.93 5.62 6.59
CA ASP A 651 5.02 5.25 7.49
C ASP A 651 5.38 6.37 8.49
N VAL A 652 5.48 7.61 8.01
CA VAL A 652 5.70 8.78 8.85
C VAL A 652 4.50 9.04 9.77
N THR A 653 3.29 8.95 9.24
CA THR A 653 2.07 9.15 10.02
C THR A 653 1.94 8.13 11.15
N ASP A 654 2.25 6.86 10.88
CA ASP A 654 2.22 5.76 11.85
C ASP A 654 3.31 5.96 12.92
N PHE A 655 4.51 6.41 12.55
CA PHE A 655 5.56 6.79 13.50
C PHE A 655 5.12 7.93 14.42
N LEU A 656 4.62 9.03 13.85
CA LEU A 656 4.13 10.19 14.60
C LEU A 656 2.98 9.81 15.54
N LYS A 657 2.06 8.97 15.09
CA LYS A 657 0.98 8.39 15.92
C LYS A 657 1.52 7.59 17.09
N CYS A 658 2.54 6.77 16.88
CA CYS A 658 3.21 6.03 17.95
C CYS A 658 3.92 6.97 18.93
N GLU A 659 4.61 7.99 18.45
CA GLU A 659 5.25 8.99 19.32
C GLU A 659 4.22 9.69 20.20
N TYR A 660 3.09 10.12 19.63
CA TYR A 660 2.02 10.81 20.34
C TYR A 660 1.36 9.96 21.44
N ILE A 661 1.23 8.64 21.24
CA ILE A 661 0.62 7.74 22.24
C ILE A 661 1.62 7.27 23.32
N ARG A 662 2.93 7.41 23.08
CA ARG A 662 3.99 6.97 24.03
C ARG A 662 3.83 7.61 25.40
N ASP A 663 3.46 8.88 25.46
CA ASP A 663 3.29 9.61 26.72
C ASP A 663 1.99 9.23 27.47
N LYS A 664 1.14 8.38 26.85
CA LYS A 664 -0.15 7.91 27.37
C LYS A 664 -0.15 6.42 27.72
N VAL A 665 1.03 5.80 27.80
CA VAL A 665 1.18 4.41 28.24
C VAL A 665 0.62 4.24 29.66
N GLY A 666 -0.25 3.24 29.83
CA GLY A 666 -0.96 2.93 31.07
C GLY A 666 -2.40 3.47 31.13
N GLU A 667 -2.77 4.39 30.23
CA GLU A 667 -4.11 4.96 30.13
C GLU A 667 -5.09 4.04 29.40
N ASP A 668 -6.37 4.19 29.72
CA ASP A 668 -7.49 3.45 29.12
C ASP A 668 -8.17 4.29 28.04
N PHE A 669 -8.39 3.68 26.87
CA PHE A 669 -9.06 4.31 25.74
C PHE A 669 -10.23 3.45 25.26
N GLU A 670 -11.27 4.12 24.80
CA GLU A 670 -12.28 3.48 23.96
C GLU A 670 -11.74 3.39 22.53
N GLY A 671 -11.90 2.23 21.90
CA GLY A 671 -11.49 2.00 20.52
C GLY A 671 -12.46 1.12 19.76
N VAL A 672 -12.30 1.10 18.45
CA VAL A 672 -13.08 0.28 17.50
C VAL A 672 -12.15 -0.77 16.93
N ILE A 673 -12.59 -2.03 16.87
CA ILE A 673 -11.79 -3.07 16.20
C ILE A 673 -11.72 -2.76 14.70
N SER A 674 -10.54 -2.39 14.20
CA SER A 674 -10.25 -2.01 12.80
C SER A 674 -9.87 -3.20 11.91
N ALA A 675 -9.30 -4.26 12.51
CA ALA A 675 -9.01 -5.52 11.82
C ALA A 675 -8.98 -6.71 12.79
N VAL A 676 -9.29 -7.90 12.27
CA VAL A 676 -9.24 -9.15 13.04
C VAL A 676 -8.36 -10.15 12.29
N THR A 677 -7.42 -10.74 13.02
CA THR A 677 -6.48 -11.74 12.50
C THR A 677 -6.44 -12.97 13.39
N GLY A 678 -5.78 -14.03 12.94
CA GLY A 678 -5.59 -15.24 13.75
C GLY A 678 -4.76 -15.05 15.02
N PHE A 679 -3.92 -14.01 15.07
CA PHE A 679 -3.02 -13.74 16.18
C PHE A 679 -3.48 -12.57 17.07
N GLY A 680 -4.56 -11.87 16.72
CA GLY A 680 -5.04 -10.75 17.53
C GLY A 680 -6.05 -9.83 16.84
N LEU A 681 -6.36 -8.74 17.53
CA LEU A 681 -7.29 -7.69 17.12
C LEU A 681 -6.52 -6.39 16.95
N PHE A 682 -6.67 -5.73 15.80
CA PHE A 682 -6.25 -4.34 15.67
C PHE A 682 -7.39 -3.44 16.11
N VAL A 683 -7.05 -2.42 16.89
CA VAL A 683 -8.01 -1.51 17.52
C VAL A 683 -7.57 -0.10 17.21
N GLU A 684 -8.48 0.71 16.69
CA GLU A 684 -8.26 2.13 16.47
C GLU A 684 -8.88 2.93 17.62
N LEU A 685 -8.09 3.77 18.28
CA LEU A 685 -8.53 4.55 19.43
C LEU A 685 -9.42 5.72 19.00
N LYS A 686 -10.58 5.89 19.66
CA LYS A 686 -11.47 7.03 19.40
C LYS A 686 -10.81 8.36 19.80
N ASN A 687 -11.02 9.39 18.97
CA ASN A 687 -10.48 10.76 19.13
C ASN A 687 -8.94 10.88 19.07
N VAL A 688 -8.22 9.77 18.95
CA VAL A 688 -6.75 9.75 18.84
C VAL A 688 -6.35 9.15 17.49
N TYR A 689 -7.17 8.26 16.92
CA TYR A 689 -7.01 7.65 15.59
C TYR A 689 -5.67 6.91 15.43
N VAL A 690 -5.18 6.37 16.54
CA VAL A 690 -3.98 5.52 16.61
C VAL A 690 -4.44 4.08 16.61
N GLU A 691 -3.85 3.26 15.73
CA GLU A 691 -4.10 1.83 15.65
C GLU A 691 -3.07 1.07 16.48
N GLY A 692 -3.52 0.04 17.20
CA GLY A 692 -2.64 -0.84 17.98
C GLY A 692 -3.19 -2.26 18.07
N LEU A 693 -2.34 -3.19 18.52
CA LEU A 693 -2.60 -4.62 18.52
C LEU A 693 -2.95 -5.12 19.92
N VAL A 694 -4.12 -5.75 20.06
CA VAL A 694 -4.43 -6.65 21.16
C VAL A 694 -4.06 -8.07 20.72
N HIS A 695 -2.93 -8.56 21.18
CA HIS A 695 -2.48 -9.91 20.85
C HIS A 695 -3.39 -10.98 21.50
N VAL A 696 -3.61 -12.11 20.82
CA VAL A 696 -4.51 -13.17 21.31
C VAL A 696 -4.09 -13.73 22.67
N SER A 697 -2.81 -13.64 23.03
CA SER A 697 -2.30 -14.08 24.34
C SER A 697 -2.67 -13.15 25.50
N THR A 698 -2.98 -11.88 25.22
CA THR A 698 -3.44 -10.91 26.22
C THR A 698 -4.96 -10.93 26.35
N LEU A 699 -5.66 -11.58 25.42
CA LEU A 699 -7.06 -11.93 25.60
C LEU A 699 -7.21 -12.94 26.75
N GLN A 700 -8.38 -12.94 27.37
CA GLN A 700 -8.64 -13.80 28.52
C GLN A 700 -8.39 -15.28 28.20
N ASN A 701 -7.91 -16.03 29.21
CA ASN A 701 -7.41 -17.41 29.09
C ASN A 701 -8.44 -18.38 28.46
N ASP A 702 -8.40 -18.47 27.13
CA ASP A 702 -9.28 -19.25 26.25
C ASP A 702 -8.54 -19.54 24.93
N PHE A 703 -9.01 -20.54 24.18
CA PHE A 703 -8.55 -20.79 22.82
C PHE A 703 -9.44 -20.02 21.86
N TYR A 704 -8.86 -19.11 21.07
CA TYR A 704 -9.60 -18.31 20.11
C TYR A 704 -9.52 -18.92 18.72
N GLN A 705 -10.68 -19.19 18.12
CA GLN A 705 -10.80 -19.58 16.72
C GLN A 705 -11.04 -18.35 15.86
N PHE A 706 -10.22 -18.18 14.83
CA PHE A 706 -10.38 -17.13 13.83
C PHE A 706 -11.35 -17.57 12.73
N ASP A 707 -12.39 -16.78 12.55
CA ASP A 707 -13.37 -16.91 11.49
C ASP A 707 -13.09 -15.77 10.50
N ALA A 708 -12.32 -16.09 9.45
CA ALA A 708 -11.83 -15.13 8.46
C ALA A 708 -12.99 -14.48 7.67
N VAL A 709 -14.02 -15.27 7.35
CA VAL A 709 -15.19 -14.80 6.58
C VAL A 709 -16.00 -13.81 7.40
N LYS A 710 -16.20 -14.08 8.69
CA LYS A 710 -17.01 -13.22 9.58
C LYS A 710 -16.18 -12.15 10.29
N HIS A 711 -14.90 -12.01 9.93
CA HIS A 711 -13.94 -11.09 10.55
C HIS A 711 -14.05 -11.08 12.08
N ARG A 712 -13.97 -12.26 12.72
CA ARG A 712 -14.13 -12.38 14.17
C ARG A 712 -13.23 -13.43 14.81
N LEU A 713 -12.87 -13.20 16.08
CA LEU A 713 -12.25 -14.19 16.96
C LEU A 713 -13.26 -14.68 17.98
N ILE A 714 -13.39 -16.01 18.12
CA ILE A 714 -14.36 -16.63 19.02
C ILE A 714 -13.64 -17.52 20.03
N GLY A 715 -13.83 -17.25 21.32
CA GLY A 715 -13.34 -18.12 22.39
C GLY A 715 -14.09 -19.45 22.43
N GLU A 716 -13.38 -20.57 22.44
CA GLU A 716 -13.95 -21.91 22.41
C GLU A 716 -14.76 -22.20 23.69
N ARG A 717 -14.20 -21.86 24.85
CA ARG A 717 -14.81 -22.09 26.17
C ARG A 717 -15.75 -20.97 26.58
N THR A 718 -15.30 -19.72 26.45
CA THR A 718 -16.05 -18.54 26.90
C THR A 718 -17.14 -18.14 25.92
N ARG A 719 -17.05 -18.57 24.65
CA ARG A 719 -17.91 -18.16 23.54
C ARG A 719 -17.95 -16.65 23.32
N ARG A 720 -16.96 -15.92 23.85
CA ARG A 720 -16.80 -14.48 23.58
C ARG A 720 -16.43 -14.30 22.13
N SER A 721 -17.07 -13.34 21.47
CA SER A 721 -16.82 -12.98 20.09
C SER A 721 -16.26 -11.56 20.07
N PHE A 722 -15.17 -11.36 19.35
CA PHE A 722 -14.63 -10.05 19.00
C PHE A 722 -14.74 -9.90 17.50
N ARG A 723 -15.51 -8.93 17.03
CA ARG A 723 -15.81 -8.72 15.61
C ARG A 723 -15.23 -7.40 15.16
N LEU A 724 -14.89 -7.33 13.88
CA LEU A 724 -14.60 -6.06 13.21
C LEU A 724 -15.73 -5.06 13.49
N GLY A 725 -15.39 -3.82 13.84
CA GLY A 725 -16.34 -2.76 14.19
C GLY A 725 -16.84 -2.75 15.65
N ASP A 726 -16.56 -3.76 16.46
CA ASP A 726 -16.97 -3.75 17.88
C ASP A 726 -16.23 -2.62 18.65
N ASN A 727 -16.97 -1.91 19.51
CA ASN A 727 -16.39 -0.98 20.47
C ASN A 727 -15.85 -1.74 21.68
N ILE A 728 -14.58 -1.52 22.01
CA ILE A 728 -13.91 -2.12 23.16
C ILE A 728 -13.09 -1.09 23.92
N TRP A 729 -12.80 -1.39 25.19
CA TRP A 729 -11.89 -0.60 26.00
C TRP A 729 -10.55 -1.32 26.08
N VAL A 730 -9.50 -0.58 25.75
CA VAL A 730 -8.12 -1.07 25.73
C VAL A 730 -7.22 -0.17 26.54
N LYS A 731 -6.19 -0.76 27.13
CA LYS A 731 -5.10 -0.06 27.80
C LYS A 731 -3.87 -0.06 26.90
N VAL A 732 -3.21 1.08 26.79
CA VAL A 732 -1.90 1.17 26.16
C VAL A 732 -0.87 0.54 27.08
N VAL A 733 -0.25 -0.57 26.69
CA VAL A 733 0.74 -1.27 27.53
C VAL A 733 2.17 -1.05 27.07
N GLY A 734 2.37 -0.81 25.78
CA GLY A 734 3.69 -0.59 25.21
C GLY A 734 3.60 0.13 23.87
N VAL A 735 4.67 0.86 23.55
CA VAL A 735 4.87 1.50 22.25
C VAL A 735 6.28 1.18 21.81
N ASP A 736 6.40 0.60 20.63
CA ASP A 736 7.66 0.34 19.96
C ASP A 736 7.77 1.28 18.77
N LEU A 737 8.65 2.27 18.87
CA LEU A 737 8.89 3.26 17.80
C LEU A 737 9.69 2.68 16.64
N ASP A 738 10.57 1.70 16.89
CA ASP A 738 11.42 1.08 15.87
C ASP A 738 10.61 0.15 14.95
N ASP A 739 9.57 -0.48 15.49
CA ASP A 739 8.63 -1.30 14.75
C ASP A 739 7.32 -0.57 14.40
N ARG A 740 7.15 0.67 14.86
CA ARG A 740 5.95 1.51 14.69
C ARG A 740 4.69 0.77 15.14
N LYS A 741 4.76 0.14 16.31
CA LYS A 741 3.69 -0.68 16.89
C LYS A 741 3.25 -0.12 18.23
N VAL A 742 1.96 -0.23 18.47
CA VAL A 742 1.34 0.04 19.76
C VAL A 742 0.71 -1.25 20.26
N ASP A 743 1.08 -1.67 21.46
CA ASP A 743 0.52 -2.86 22.09
C ASP A 743 -0.59 -2.46 23.06
N PHE A 744 -1.69 -3.18 22.95
CA PHE A 744 -2.89 -3.00 23.75
C PHE A 744 -3.22 -4.23 24.58
N GLU A 745 -3.78 -3.98 25.76
CA GLU A 745 -4.41 -4.99 26.60
C GLU A 745 -5.90 -4.69 26.74
N LEU A 746 -6.73 -5.72 26.64
CA LEU A 746 -8.17 -5.57 26.78
C LEU A 746 -8.54 -5.31 28.25
N THR A 747 -9.11 -4.16 28.57
CA THR A 747 -9.57 -3.85 29.93
C THR A 747 -11.02 -4.22 30.16
N THR A 748 -11.87 -4.00 29.16
CA THR A 748 -13.29 -4.37 29.22
C THR A 748 -13.70 -5.08 27.94
N ALA A 749 -14.32 -6.25 28.08
CA ALA A 749 -14.82 -7.01 26.93
C ALA A 749 -16.06 -6.33 26.30
N PRO A 750 -16.28 -6.46 24.98
CA PRO A 750 -17.45 -5.89 24.32
C PRO A 750 -18.74 -6.44 24.91
N VAL A 751 -19.73 -5.57 25.09
CA VAL A 751 -21.08 -5.95 25.51
C VAL A 751 -21.78 -6.57 24.29
N ASN A 752 -21.92 -7.90 24.28
CA ASN A 752 -22.65 -8.58 23.20
C ASN A 752 -24.12 -8.17 23.23
N ALA A 753 -24.57 -7.38 22.24
CA ALA A 753 -25.99 -7.11 22.03
C ALA A 753 -26.73 -8.43 21.75
N GLY A 754 -27.54 -8.88 22.72
CA GLY A 754 -28.27 -10.16 22.65
C GLY A 754 -28.34 -10.96 23.95
N ARG A 755 -27.73 -10.50 25.06
CA ARG A 755 -27.99 -11.06 26.39
C ARG A 755 -28.66 -10.06 27.30
N SER A 756 -29.83 -10.46 27.79
CA SER A 756 -30.58 -9.86 28.87
C SER A 756 -29.68 -9.53 30.06
N ALA A 757 -29.99 -8.41 30.72
CA ALA A 757 -29.25 -7.75 31.78
C ALA A 757 -29.18 -8.51 33.13
N ASP A 758 -28.88 -9.80 33.13
CA ASP A 758 -28.67 -10.60 34.34
C ASP A 758 -27.41 -11.47 34.24
N SER A 759 -26.26 -10.88 34.54
CA SER A 759 -25.11 -11.63 35.07
C SER A 759 -24.21 -10.70 35.88
N LEU A 760 -24.16 -10.97 37.18
CA LEU A 760 -23.39 -10.31 38.25
C LEU A 760 -21.85 -10.47 38.12
N ASP A 761 -21.28 -10.22 36.93
CA ASP A 761 -19.82 -10.33 36.73
C ASP A 761 -19.28 -9.25 35.77
N MET A 762 -19.67 -8.00 36.02
CA MET A 762 -19.10 -6.82 35.36
C MET A 762 -18.07 -6.16 36.29
N PRO A 763 -16.81 -5.98 35.86
CA PRO A 763 -15.93 -5.00 36.48
C PRO A 763 -16.54 -3.60 36.31
N LYS A 764 -16.57 -2.82 37.39
CA LYS A 764 -16.99 -1.42 37.34
C LYS A 764 -15.95 -0.60 36.56
N PRO A 765 -16.34 0.36 35.71
CA PRO A 765 -15.40 1.20 34.99
C PRO A 765 -14.47 1.94 35.94
N ALA A 766 -13.18 1.97 35.62
CA ALA A 766 -12.24 2.90 36.25
C ALA A 766 -12.68 4.33 35.90
N ARG A 767 -12.66 5.21 36.90
CA ARG A 767 -13.12 6.61 36.79
C ARG A 767 -12.39 7.33 35.66
N LEU A 768 -13.15 8.09 34.86
CA LEU A 768 -12.64 9.06 33.89
C LEU A 768 -11.49 9.91 34.45
N PRO A 769 -10.50 10.29 33.62
CA PRO A 769 -9.44 11.20 34.04
C PRO A 769 -10.04 12.54 34.45
N ARG A 770 -9.80 12.93 35.71
CA ARG A 770 -10.23 14.23 36.26
C ARG A 770 -9.50 15.36 35.53
N LYS A 771 -10.24 16.22 34.81
CA LYS A 771 -9.81 17.59 34.52
C LYS A 771 -9.34 18.25 35.83
N ARG A 772 -8.11 18.73 35.88
CA ARG A 772 -7.58 19.55 36.98
C ARG A 772 -8.36 20.87 37.03
N PRO A 773 -9.01 21.24 38.14
CA PRO A 773 -9.28 22.63 38.44
C PRO A 773 -8.03 23.24 39.08
N ALA A 774 -7.63 24.41 38.57
CA ALA A 774 -6.64 25.25 39.21
C ALA A 774 -7.16 25.77 40.56
N GLY A 775 -6.27 25.79 41.56
CA GLY A 775 -6.35 26.69 42.72
C GLY A 775 -7.17 26.21 43.92
N GLY A 776 -6.49 25.71 44.96
CA GLY A 776 -7.07 25.53 46.30
C GLY A 776 -6.01 25.26 47.37
N LYS A 777 -5.80 26.23 48.26
CA LYS A 777 -4.88 26.19 49.41
C LYS A 777 -5.34 25.22 50.51
N ALA A 778 -4.32 24.60 51.14
CA ALA A 778 -4.14 24.29 52.56
C ALA A 778 -5.12 23.33 53.30
N GLY A 779 -4.55 22.35 54.03
CA GLY A 779 -5.22 21.73 55.17
C GLY A 779 -4.82 20.29 55.55
N GLU A 780 -3.61 20.13 56.11
CA GLU A 780 -3.16 19.19 57.17
C GLU A 780 -3.63 17.71 57.31
N LYS A 781 -2.60 16.82 57.38
CA LYS A 781 -2.32 15.74 58.40
C LYS A 781 -3.34 14.60 58.59
N LYS A 782 -3.06 13.31 58.77
CA LYS A 782 -1.95 12.39 59.16
C LYS A 782 -2.39 11.02 58.57
N GLY A 783 -1.58 10.08 58.07
CA GLY A 783 -0.36 9.50 58.60
C GLY A 783 -0.67 8.27 59.47
N MET A 784 -0.77 7.07 58.90
CA MET A 784 -0.10 5.84 59.39
C MET A 784 -0.43 4.58 58.58
N THR A 785 0.50 3.64 58.67
CA THR A 785 0.91 2.68 57.65
C THR A 785 0.44 1.25 57.89
N LYS A 786 0.52 0.53 56.78
CA LYS A 786 0.38 -0.89 56.49
C LYS A 786 1.41 -1.74 57.23
N GLU A 787 0.98 -2.49 58.24
CA GLU A 787 1.56 -3.77 58.69
C GLU A 787 0.86 -4.20 59.98
N GLU A 788 -0.32 -4.79 59.85
CA GLU A 788 -0.84 -5.68 60.89
C GLU A 788 -1.83 -6.68 60.26
N LEU A 789 -1.38 -7.94 60.26
CA LEU A 789 -2.19 -9.15 60.37
C LEU A 789 -2.68 -9.80 59.06
N MET A 790 -1.74 -10.46 58.38
CA MET A 790 -2.01 -11.65 57.57
C MET A 790 -2.32 -12.87 58.47
N ASN A 791 -3.51 -13.47 58.28
CA ASN A 791 -3.90 -14.90 58.39
C ASN A 791 -3.82 -15.64 59.76
N PRO A 792 -4.46 -16.84 59.94
CA PRO A 792 -5.68 -17.42 59.33
C PRO A 792 -6.62 -18.18 60.34
N GLY A 793 -7.89 -18.36 59.98
CA GLY A 793 -8.58 -19.67 60.17
C GLY A 793 -9.73 -19.86 61.19
N LYS A 794 -10.74 -20.60 60.68
CA LYS A 794 -11.70 -21.55 61.33
C LYS A 794 -13.05 -21.08 61.94
N LYS A 795 -14.10 -21.47 61.19
CA LYS A 795 -15.36 -22.20 61.53
C LYS A 795 -16.13 -21.85 62.82
N ILE A 796 -17.48 -21.76 62.73
CA ILE A 796 -18.48 -22.79 63.11
C ILE A 796 -19.92 -22.22 63.08
N ALA A 797 -20.81 -22.99 62.45
CA ALA A 797 -22.23 -23.32 62.70
C ALA A 797 -23.30 -22.33 63.23
N GLY A 798 -24.54 -22.65 62.84
CA GLY A 798 -25.79 -22.40 63.58
C GLY A 798 -26.89 -21.84 62.68
N SER A 799 -27.87 -22.65 62.24
CA SER A 799 -29.21 -22.77 62.87
C SER A 799 -29.99 -21.46 62.90
N GLY A 800 -31.25 -21.32 62.47
CA GLY A 800 -32.25 -22.26 61.99
C GLY A 800 -33.62 -21.58 62.03
N LYS A 801 -34.55 -22.14 61.24
CA LYS A 801 -36.02 -22.19 61.41
C LYS A 801 -36.90 -20.93 61.43
N SER A 802 -38.12 -21.25 60.98
CA SER A 802 -39.42 -20.60 61.14
C SER A 802 -39.72 -19.52 60.09
N GLY A 803 -40.86 -19.55 59.39
CA GLY A 803 -42.05 -20.39 59.46
C GLY A 803 -42.97 -19.98 58.30
N GLY A 804 -43.83 -20.91 57.86
CA GLY A 804 -44.87 -20.64 56.85
C GLY A 804 -45.94 -19.64 57.35
N PRO A 805 -47.03 -19.38 56.60
CA PRO A 805 -47.90 -20.39 55.98
C PRO A 805 -48.18 -20.07 54.49
N GLY A 806 -48.85 -20.86 53.65
CA GLY A 806 -49.65 -22.06 53.82
C GLY A 806 -50.72 -22.08 52.72
N SER A 807 -51.05 -23.30 52.27
CA SER A 807 -52.28 -23.69 51.57
C SER A 807 -52.50 -23.16 50.13
N THR A 808 -53.04 -23.92 49.15
CA THR A 808 -53.53 -25.31 49.08
C THR A 808 -53.89 -25.63 47.63
N ARG A 809 -53.61 -26.90 47.22
CA ARG A 809 -54.42 -27.83 46.39
C ARG A 809 -54.80 -27.40 44.95
N ALA A 810 -54.93 -28.29 43.97
CA ALA A 810 -54.78 -29.74 43.87
C ALA A 810 -54.77 -30.14 42.38
N ASP A 811 -54.30 -31.37 42.14
CA ASP A 811 -54.77 -32.33 41.12
C ASP A 811 -54.61 -31.98 39.63
N SER A 812 -54.24 -32.89 38.73
CA SER A 812 -54.14 -34.35 38.80
C SER A 812 -53.41 -34.89 37.57
N LYS A 813 -52.85 -36.11 37.73
CA LYS A 813 -52.83 -37.26 36.77
C LYS A 813 -52.27 -37.01 35.35
N LYS A 814 -51.47 -37.89 34.74
CA LYS A 814 -51.15 -39.30 34.99
C LYS A 814 -50.11 -39.71 33.93
N THR A 815 -49.32 -40.72 34.30
CA THR A 815 -48.77 -41.81 33.44
C THR A 815 -47.76 -41.44 32.34
N SER A 816 -46.67 -42.16 32.13
CA SER A 816 -46.25 -43.46 32.65
C SER A 816 -44.80 -43.78 32.28
N LYS A 817 -44.07 -44.36 33.25
CA LYS A 817 -43.25 -45.59 33.20
C LYS A 817 -42.18 -45.74 32.11
N LYS A 818 -41.05 -46.41 32.32
CA LYS A 818 -40.28 -46.93 33.46
C LYS A 818 -38.97 -47.44 32.83
N LYS A 819 -37.86 -47.17 33.52
CA LYS A 819 -36.54 -47.86 33.59
C LYS A 819 -36.58 -49.41 33.41
N PRO A 820 -35.45 -50.15 33.58
CA PRO A 820 -34.04 -50.04 33.12
C PRO A 820 -33.44 -51.43 32.74
N SER A 821 -32.15 -51.50 32.35
CA SER A 821 -31.16 -52.56 32.72
C SER A 821 -29.91 -52.46 31.82
N LYS A 822 -28.76 -53.12 31.99
CA LYS A 822 -27.91 -53.62 33.09
C LYS A 822 -26.80 -54.47 32.40
N ARG A 823 -25.52 -54.30 32.76
CA ARG A 823 -24.44 -55.33 32.81
C ARG A 823 -23.89 -56.07 31.54
N GLN A 824 -22.54 -56.00 31.46
CA GLN A 824 -21.52 -57.09 31.40
C GLN A 824 -21.08 -57.79 30.10
N LYS A 825 -19.74 -57.72 29.91
CA LYS A 825 -18.72 -58.74 29.53
C LYS A 825 -18.89 -59.53 28.21
N LEU A 826 -17.83 -59.57 27.38
CA LEU A 826 -16.85 -60.68 27.33
C LEU A 826 -15.75 -60.49 26.27
N ASN A 827 -14.59 -61.07 26.59
CA ASN A 827 -13.35 -61.23 25.83
C ASN A 827 -13.47 -62.18 24.63
N ALA A 828 -12.58 -62.03 23.63
CA ALA A 828 -11.58 -63.04 23.20
C ALA A 828 -10.77 -62.49 21.99
N LYS A 829 -9.46 -62.27 22.09
CA LYS A 829 -8.30 -63.21 22.00
C LYS A 829 -8.07 -63.83 20.61
N LYS A 830 -6.93 -63.47 20.00
CA LYS A 830 -5.83 -64.33 19.49
C LYS A 830 -4.89 -63.44 18.66
N SER A 831 -3.57 -63.55 18.63
CA SER A 831 -2.52 -64.28 19.37
C SER A 831 -1.22 -63.88 18.66
N ALA A 832 -0.21 -63.40 19.40
CA ALA A 832 1.08 -64.08 19.67
C ALA A 832 2.07 -64.08 18.48
N GLY A 833 3.38 -63.89 18.66
CA GLY A 833 4.26 -63.76 19.83
C GLY A 833 5.56 -63.06 19.40
N ALA A 834 6.22 -62.32 20.31
CA ALA A 834 7.34 -62.80 21.17
C ALA A 834 8.65 -62.93 20.37
N SER A 835 9.84 -62.51 20.79
CA SER A 835 10.47 -62.11 22.07
C SER A 835 11.91 -61.67 21.66
N GLY A 836 12.74 -60.96 22.41
CA GLY A 836 12.82 -60.79 23.86
C GLY A 836 13.87 -59.74 24.26
N LYS A 837 13.88 -59.51 25.58
CA LYS A 837 14.67 -58.57 26.38
C LYS A 837 16.14 -58.99 26.47
N ALA A 838 17.05 -58.04 26.76
CA ALA A 838 17.61 -57.84 28.10
C ALA A 838 18.68 -56.73 28.13
N ALA A 839 18.73 -56.05 29.27
CA ALA A 839 19.55 -54.91 29.61
C ALA A 839 20.89 -55.31 30.25
N SER A 840 21.88 -54.41 30.28
CA SER A 840 22.33 -53.75 31.54
C SER A 840 23.67 -52.99 31.41
N LYS A 841 23.62 -51.74 31.88
CA LYS A 841 24.54 -50.97 32.77
C LYS A 841 26.09 -51.00 32.63
N SER A 842 26.59 -49.76 32.53
CA SER A 842 27.61 -49.07 33.36
C SER A 842 29.10 -49.41 33.21
N THR A 843 29.96 -48.42 32.95
CA THR A 843 30.68 -47.57 33.92
C THR A 843 31.75 -46.70 33.22
N ALA A 844 32.14 -45.62 33.88
CA ALA A 844 33.05 -44.56 33.43
C ALA A 844 34.54 -44.85 33.72
N LYS A 845 35.46 -44.29 32.91
CA LYS A 845 36.48 -43.27 33.26
C LYS A 845 37.77 -43.35 32.42
N LYS A 846 38.30 -42.14 32.17
CA LYS A 846 39.71 -41.72 32.02
C LYS A 846 40.43 -41.82 30.65
N ASN A 847 40.54 -40.64 30.03
CA ASN A 847 41.72 -40.01 29.41
C ASN A 847 43.10 -40.54 29.88
N PRO A 848 44.20 -40.43 29.09
CA PRO A 848 44.68 -39.11 28.63
C PRO A 848 45.50 -39.01 27.31
N ARG A 849 45.69 -37.74 26.91
CA ARG A 849 46.93 -37.11 26.36
C ARG A 849 47.23 -37.14 24.84
N LYS A 850 47.18 -35.91 24.29
CA LYS A 850 48.25 -35.10 23.64
C LYS A 850 48.61 -35.28 22.16
N LYS A 851 48.57 -34.10 21.52
CA LYS A 851 49.48 -33.51 20.50
C LYS A 851 49.40 -34.04 19.06
N LYS A 852 48.84 -33.22 18.17
CA LYS A 852 49.58 -32.22 17.41
C LYS A 852 48.65 -31.05 17.05
#